data_AF-A0A316SBR5-F1
#
_entry.id   AF-A0A316SBR5-F1
#
_cell.length_a   1.000
_cell.length_b   1.000
_cell.length_c   1.000
_cell.angle_alpha   90.00
_cell.angle_beta   90.00
_cell.angle_gamma   90.00
#
_symmetry.space_group_name_H-M   'P 1'
#
loop_
_entity.id
_entity.type
_entity.pdbx_description
1 polymer ?
#
loop_
_entity_poly.entity_id
_entity_poly.type
_entity_poly.pdbx_seq_one_letter_code
_entity_poly.pdbx_strand_id
1 'polypeptide(L)'
;MKKKLVCLLLGIVMLMSCVLTGCNKATDSDDDDTTDNSAKTITMWVMTSEETTEKAKELVSAEFTKITKSLYKTNVVLRFCTEDEYYEKLEGSIKALKDYAKLKEEAEKALRAYLKVHDKEKTREELTKDFYAANPQYAQFQNADDEDDENESATEEETVINDYGVTEIKYPDVKENQVDIFYLGGRSNYYAFYKNEWLASLDEELSASSSQLTHYVSPSLLNGVRIDGGVYGIPNNVTVGQYTYMLVDKKMYDDNYNSGIENTKSVLDLEVFLNDIKNLNGNKTPDDPDYVVPLASTFEDCLKMLVWFWDLNYVDASVYEMYYDAERGRNYVVNEKYKVETESDDGEGGGSKKTKELIGYSIGAGMIYKTNADHQYVDKDGNVLNYTYVIDSEGGILRSTAKSVAYSAEAKSVGMYLVDENGQTVTPENDKRVILTYDPESLDAAFVGSHTVETTDGENDLTGTDANGRVKPTYYYSYSQNANFSVLGQVVADPSMWSRGKVEMGFGSLFADSSFRTLYETLKGYSYKGLYGTPKDGQSAAVSFIEGDSRIKLEADREDTVTGKEKGVITRDGKQYYVVVAKYPEASERELYGNMFCVYAESAYLGRSMEVITRLNTNAELRNLLQYGILGQHYELNADGTAHLLTSPESEYGTYRMDIEKTGNCFKAIPSEADGPDAWVYAKMQNNDALINPLLGFDFNDEMKESENTLDVALIRHIRELSAGAQEKIDECATLDALVELLENDDDGFKRQFSKSSGDDKLVKAINKNYDPSQPKGPEVPDQEADTSGESPYAIYYKWMKQYGYLPSTK
;
A
#
# COMPACT_ATOMS: atom_id res chain seq x y z
N MET A 1 52.11 30.70 -3.76
CA MET A 1 51.48 30.20 -2.52
C MET A 1 50.01 29.80 -2.73
N LYS A 2 49.68 28.95 -3.72
CA LYS A 2 48.29 28.45 -3.93
C LYS A 2 48.19 26.97 -4.35
N LYS A 3 49.30 26.22 -4.35
CA LYS A 3 49.30 24.77 -4.67
C LYS A 3 49.74 23.86 -3.52
N LYS A 4 50.08 24.43 -2.35
CA LYS A 4 50.43 23.67 -1.13
C LYS A 4 49.32 23.63 -0.07
N LEU A 5 48.23 24.37 -0.27
CA LEU A 5 47.08 24.37 0.66
C LEU A 5 45.95 23.41 0.22
N VAL A 6 45.85 23.07 -1.07
CA VAL A 6 44.82 22.16 -1.59
C VAL A 6 45.14 20.70 -1.27
N CYS A 7 46.42 20.30 -1.24
CA CYS A 7 46.82 18.96 -0.80
C CYS A 7 46.71 18.75 0.72
N LEU A 8 46.70 19.82 1.52
CA LEU A 8 46.58 19.70 2.99
C LEU A 8 45.10 19.56 3.42
N LEU A 9 44.16 20.12 2.64
CA LEU A 9 42.73 19.99 2.90
C LEU A 9 42.14 18.67 2.38
N LEU A 10 42.69 18.10 1.29
CA LEU A 10 42.39 16.73 0.85
C LEU A 10 43.00 15.66 1.76
N GLY A 11 44.07 15.99 2.50
CA GLY A 11 44.68 15.10 3.49
C GLY A 11 43.94 15.04 4.83
N ILE A 12 43.09 16.02 5.16
CA ILE A 12 42.35 16.09 6.43
C ILE A 12 40.96 15.44 6.33
N VAL A 13 40.35 15.40 5.14
CA VAL A 13 39.06 14.71 4.94
C VAL A 13 39.21 13.19 4.84
N MET A 14 40.38 12.66 4.45
CA MET A 14 40.64 11.21 4.46
C MET A 14 41.06 10.64 5.83
N LEU A 15 41.21 11.47 6.87
CA LEU A 15 41.67 11.03 8.20
C LEU A 15 40.55 10.92 9.25
N MET A 16 39.27 11.09 8.89
CA MET A 16 38.13 10.85 9.79
C MET A 16 37.30 9.60 9.45
N SER A 17 37.68 8.81 8.45
CA SER A 17 36.93 7.59 8.05
C SER A 17 37.55 6.28 8.56
N CYS A 18 38.61 6.34 9.38
CA CYS A 18 39.31 5.14 9.85
C CYS A 18 39.47 5.16 11.38
N VAL A 19 38.42 4.77 12.10
CA VAL A 19 38.54 4.20 13.45
C VAL A 19 37.66 2.96 13.55
N LEU A 20 37.91 1.99 12.68
CA LEU A 20 37.74 0.58 12.98
C LEU A 20 38.82 -0.14 12.15
N THR A 21 39.93 -0.48 12.80
CA THR A 21 40.97 -1.31 12.17
C THR A 21 41.52 -2.24 13.24
N GLY A 22 40.88 -3.41 13.35
CA GLY A 22 41.59 -4.63 13.73
C GLY A 22 42.60 -4.94 12.64
N CYS A 23 43.86 -5.14 13.02
CA CYS A 23 45.01 -5.26 12.15
C CYS A 23 44.90 -6.43 11.15
N ASN A 24 45.05 -6.16 9.85
CA ASN A 24 45.39 -7.21 8.87
C ASN A 24 46.77 -6.96 8.25
N LYS A 25 47.60 -8.01 8.21
CA LYS A 25 48.96 -8.01 7.69
C LYS A 25 48.90 -8.46 6.24
N ALA A 26 49.26 -7.60 5.30
CA ALA A 26 49.29 -7.93 3.88
C ALA A 26 50.44 -8.89 3.54
N THR A 27 50.14 -10.00 2.85
CA THR A 27 50.60 -10.39 1.50
C THR A 27 50.44 -11.91 1.33
N ASP A 28 49.47 -12.37 0.55
CA ASP A 28 49.69 -12.91 -0.79
C ASP A 28 48.34 -13.25 -1.44
N SER A 29 48.31 -13.16 -2.76
CA SER A 29 47.15 -13.42 -3.61
C SER A 29 46.78 -14.91 -3.60
N ASP A 30 45.66 -15.23 -2.97
CA ASP A 30 44.82 -16.37 -3.33
C ASP A 30 43.36 -15.88 -3.21
N ASP A 31 42.64 -15.89 -4.34
CA ASP A 31 41.18 -15.82 -4.35
C ASP A 31 40.67 -17.09 -3.66
N ASP A 32 40.43 -17.00 -2.35
CA ASP A 32 39.65 -17.98 -1.60
C ASP A 32 38.36 -17.27 -1.16
N ASP A 33 37.33 -17.45 -1.97
CA ASP A 33 35.94 -17.12 -1.64
C ASP A 33 35.52 -18.06 -0.51
N THR A 34 35.96 -17.72 0.71
CA THR A 34 35.79 -18.52 1.92
C THR A 34 34.35 -18.35 2.40
N THR A 35 33.45 -19.16 1.83
CA THR A 35 32.11 -19.36 2.39
C THR A 35 32.27 -19.94 3.80
N ASP A 36 31.91 -19.17 4.84
CA ASP A 36 31.92 -19.64 6.23
C ASP A 36 30.97 -20.83 6.39
N ASN A 37 31.55 -22.03 6.34
CA ASN A 37 30.84 -23.30 6.40
C ASN A 37 30.77 -23.88 7.83
N SER A 38 30.93 -23.03 8.85
CA SER A 38 30.75 -23.41 10.25
C SER A 38 29.27 -23.59 10.60
N ALA A 39 29.03 -24.33 11.68
CA ALA A 39 27.69 -24.59 12.20
C ALA A 39 27.09 -23.33 12.84
N LYS A 40 25.92 -22.89 12.36
CA LYS A 40 25.23 -21.69 12.88
C LYS A 40 23.85 -22.01 13.43
N THR A 41 23.38 -21.22 14.40
CA THR A 41 22.01 -21.27 14.93
C THR A 41 21.31 -19.95 14.68
N ILE A 42 20.15 -20.00 14.00
CA ILE A 42 19.33 -18.81 13.68
C ILE A 42 17.89 -19.01 14.15
N THR A 43 17.17 -17.92 14.38
CA THR A 43 15.73 -17.93 14.69
C THR A 43 14.88 -17.59 13.47
N MET A 44 13.71 -18.22 13.37
CA MET A 44 12.70 -17.88 12.35
C MET A 44 11.34 -17.74 13.00
N TRP A 45 10.80 -16.53 12.97
CA TRP A 45 9.48 -16.19 13.51
C TRP A 45 8.39 -16.53 12.49
N VAL A 46 7.39 -17.26 12.93
CA VAL A 46 6.32 -17.80 12.07
C VAL A 46 4.95 -17.70 12.72
N MET A 47 3.92 -17.45 11.90
CA MET A 47 2.54 -17.33 12.34
C MET A 47 1.77 -18.65 12.17
N THR A 48 1.15 -19.14 13.24
CA THR A 48 0.26 -20.30 13.23
C THR A 48 -1.14 -19.93 13.67
N SER A 49 -2.15 -20.69 13.25
CA SER A 49 -3.50 -20.52 13.82
C SER A 49 -3.54 -20.90 15.30
N GLU A 50 -4.56 -20.44 16.02
CA GLU A 50 -4.81 -20.83 17.43
C GLU A 50 -5.03 -22.33 17.61
N GLU A 51 -5.44 -23.05 16.56
CA GLU A 51 -5.65 -24.51 16.60
C GLU A 51 -4.33 -25.30 16.66
N THR A 52 -3.19 -24.65 16.39
CA THR A 52 -1.90 -25.32 16.34
C THR A 52 -1.41 -25.68 17.75
N THR A 53 -1.34 -26.98 18.01
CA THR A 53 -0.95 -27.53 19.32
C THR A 53 0.56 -27.45 19.58
N GLU A 54 0.97 -27.31 20.84
CA GLU A 54 2.38 -27.35 21.24
C GLU A 54 3.09 -28.62 20.78
N LYS A 55 2.40 -29.77 20.83
CA LYS A 55 2.97 -31.04 20.39
C LYS A 55 3.38 -31.02 18.92
N ALA A 56 2.52 -30.45 18.07
CA ALA A 56 2.82 -30.32 16.65
C ALA A 56 3.97 -29.33 16.40
N LYS A 57 4.04 -28.22 17.14
CA LYS A 57 5.14 -27.24 17.07
C LYS A 57 6.49 -27.88 17.36
N GLU A 58 6.57 -28.73 18.39
CA GLU A 58 7.77 -29.49 18.74
C GLU A 58 8.21 -30.43 17.60
N LEU A 59 7.27 -31.23 17.08
CA LEU A 59 7.55 -32.21 16.02
C LEU A 59 8.00 -31.54 14.72
N VAL A 60 7.28 -30.50 14.29
CA VAL A 60 7.63 -29.75 13.08
C VAL A 60 8.98 -29.05 13.24
N SER A 61 9.25 -28.44 14.40
CA SER A 61 10.58 -27.86 14.69
C SER A 61 11.69 -28.89 14.54
N ALA A 62 11.53 -30.07 15.14
CA ALA A 62 12.55 -31.11 15.10
C ALA A 62 12.87 -31.57 13.67
N GLU A 63 11.86 -31.84 12.85
CA GLU A 63 12.06 -32.24 11.45
C GLU A 63 12.58 -31.07 10.58
N PHE A 64 12.12 -29.84 10.82
CA PHE A 64 12.59 -28.66 10.08
C PHE A 64 14.08 -28.43 10.35
N THR A 65 14.46 -28.41 11.63
CA THR A 65 15.86 -28.29 12.07
C THR A 65 16.72 -29.42 11.50
N LYS A 66 16.23 -30.66 11.48
CA LYS A 66 16.98 -31.82 10.93
C LYS A 66 17.31 -31.61 9.44
N ILE A 67 16.35 -31.13 8.66
CA ILE A 67 16.56 -30.82 7.24
C ILE A 67 17.57 -29.68 7.10
N THR A 68 17.42 -28.58 7.84
CA THR A 68 18.32 -27.42 7.70
C THR A 68 19.74 -27.71 8.18
N LYS A 69 19.91 -28.53 9.23
CA LYS A 69 21.23 -29.00 9.68
C LYS A 69 21.91 -29.84 8.61
N SER A 70 21.18 -30.81 8.03
CA SER A 70 21.74 -31.70 7.01
C SER A 70 22.11 -30.97 5.72
N LEU A 71 21.33 -29.96 5.32
CA LEU A 71 21.53 -29.28 4.05
C LEU A 71 22.49 -28.10 4.15
N TYR A 72 22.52 -27.41 5.29
CA TYR A 72 23.18 -26.11 5.40
C TYR A 72 24.14 -26.01 6.59
N LYS A 73 24.22 -27.01 7.46
CA LYS A 73 24.83 -26.84 8.79
C LYS A 73 24.22 -25.62 9.52
N THR A 74 22.90 -25.46 9.41
CA THR A 74 22.17 -24.40 10.09
C THR A 74 21.08 -25.00 10.97
N ASN A 75 21.13 -24.72 12.27
CA ASN A 75 20.09 -25.02 13.22
C ASN A 75 19.06 -23.88 13.21
N VAL A 76 17.90 -24.10 12.60
CA VAL A 76 16.83 -23.10 12.59
C VAL A 76 15.89 -23.37 13.77
N VAL A 77 15.77 -22.39 14.66
CA VAL A 77 14.84 -22.40 15.80
C VAL A 77 13.56 -21.67 15.41
N LEU A 78 12.47 -22.42 15.24
CA LEU A 78 11.17 -21.85 14.91
C LEU A 78 10.53 -21.19 16.15
N ARG A 79 10.15 -19.92 16.04
CA ARG A 79 9.39 -19.17 17.04
C ARG A 79 7.95 -19.03 16.55
N PHE A 80 7.09 -19.91 17.04
CA PHE A 80 5.66 -19.91 16.70
C PHE A 80 4.90 -18.88 17.53
N CYS A 81 4.10 -18.05 16.87
CA CYS A 81 3.16 -17.13 17.48
C CYS A 81 1.79 -17.23 16.78
N THR A 82 0.71 -16.93 17.49
CA THR A 82 -0.57 -16.64 16.82
C THR A 82 -0.51 -15.26 16.15
N GLU A 83 -1.41 -15.01 15.21
CA GLU A 83 -1.45 -13.74 14.48
C GLU A 83 -1.62 -12.53 15.42
N ASP A 84 -2.50 -12.66 16.42
CA ASP A 84 -2.83 -11.60 17.37
C ASP A 84 -1.66 -11.19 18.28
N GLU A 85 -0.73 -12.11 18.59
CA GLU A 85 0.40 -11.85 19.49
C GLU A 85 1.74 -11.65 18.76
N TYR A 86 1.78 -11.91 17.45
CA TYR A 86 3.02 -12.03 16.69
C TYR A 86 3.87 -10.75 16.76
N TYR A 87 3.29 -9.60 16.43
CA TYR A 87 4.01 -8.33 16.36
C TYR A 87 4.47 -7.86 17.74
N GLU A 88 3.61 -7.99 18.76
CA GLU A 88 3.97 -7.62 20.15
C GLU A 88 5.20 -8.41 20.63
N LYS A 89 5.23 -9.73 20.39
CA LYS A 89 6.37 -10.57 20.82
C LYS A 89 7.63 -10.32 20.00
N LEU A 90 7.51 -10.14 18.68
CA LEU A 90 8.64 -9.85 17.81
C LEU A 90 9.28 -8.52 18.17
N GLU A 91 8.49 -7.45 18.24
CA GLU A 91 8.96 -6.11 18.59
C GLU A 91 9.51 -6.06 20.01
N GLY A 92 8.86 -6.76 20.96
CA GLY A 92 9.36 -6.91 22.32
C GLY A 92 10.76 -7.56 22.37
N SER A 93 11.00 -8.58 21.54
CA SER A 93 12.30 -9.24 21.43
C SER A 93 13.36 -8.31 20.83
N ILE A 94 13.04 -7.62 19.74
CA ILE A 94 13.95 -6.64 19.11
C ILE A 94 14.29 -5.51 20.10
N LYS A 95 13.29 -5.00 20.82
CA LYS A 95 13.52 -3.96 21.83
C LYS A 95 14.41 -4.45 22.97
N ALA A 96 14.22 -5.67 23.44
CA ALA A 96 15.07 -6.27 24.46
C ALA A 96 16.53 -6.42 23.97
N LEU A 97 16.75 -6.78 22.70
CA LEU A 97 18.08 -6.80 22.10
C LEU A 97 18.73 -5.41 22.08
N LYS A 98 17.98 -4.37 21.66
CA LYS A 98 18.47 -2.98 21.67
C LYS A 98 18.79 -2.48 23.08
N ASP A 99 17.93 -2.77 24.05
CA ASP A 99 18.15 -2.40 25.47
C ASP A 99 19.38 -3.12 26.04
N TYR A 100 19.58 -4.39 25.71
CA TYR A 100 20.77 -5.16 26.08
C TYR A 100 22.04 -4.56 25.46
N ALA A 101 22.04 -4.26 24.16
CA ALA A 101 23.18 -3.66 23.46
C ALA A 101 23.58 -2.31 24.05
N LYS A 102 22.59 -1.46 24.33
CA LYS A 102 22.81 -0.16 24.99
C LYS A 102 23.42 -0.33 26.38
N LEU A 103 22.89 -1.25 27.17
CA LEU A 103 23.40 -1.51 28.53
C LEU A 103 24.83 -2.09 28.48
N LYS A 104 25.16 -2.90 27.48
CA LYS A 104 26.52 -3.41 27.23
C LYS A 104 27.49 -2.26 26.91
N GLU A 105 27.12 -1.34 26.02
CA GLU A 105 27.94 -0.16 25.70
C GLU A 105 28.18 0.72 26.94
N GLU A 106 27.14 0.96 27.74
CA GLU A 106 27.24 1.70 29.00
C GLU A 106 28.18 1.01 29.99
N ALA A 107 28.08 -0.32 30.13
CA ALA A 107 28.95 -1.14 30.96
C ALA A 107 30.41 -1.05 30.50
N GLU A 108 30.68 -1.21 29.21
CA GLU A 108 32.03 -1.12 28.63
C GLU A 108 32.65 0.26 28.85
N LYS A 109 31.89 1.33 28.62
CA LYS A 109 32.36 2.70 28.82
C LYS A 109 32.68 2.96 30.29
N ALA A 110 31.83 2.50 31.20
CA ALA A 110 32.03 2.61 32.63
C ALA A 110 33.25 1.79 33.10
N LEU A 111 33.40 0.56 32.59
CA LEU A 111 34.56 -0.30 32.87
C LEU A 111 35.85 0.35 32.36
N ARG A 112 35.88 0.87 31.12
CA ARG A 112 37.04 1.58 30.56
C ARG A 112 37.41 2.80 31.41
N ALA A 113 36.43 3.56 31.89
CA ALA A 113 36.67 4.69 32.78
C ALA A 113 37.23 4.26 34.14
N TYR A 114 36.66 3.19 34.73
CA TYR A 114 37.13 2.61 35.99
C TYR A 114 38.57 2.09 35.88
N LEU A 115 38.86 1.28 34.86
CA LEU A 115 40.20 0.75 34.61
C LEU A 115 41.23 1.86 34.42
N LYS A 116 40.87 2.98 33.77
CA LYS A 116 41.78 4.12 33.58
C LYS A 116 42.15 4.84 34.88
N VAL A 117 41.28 4.81 35.88
CA VAL A 117 41.52 5.44 37.19
C VAL A 117 42.31 4.51 38.12
N HIS A 118 42.06 3.20 38.04
CA HIS A 118 42.57 2.20 38.97
C HIS A 118 43.70 1.31 38.38
N ASP A 119 44.22 1.64 37.19
CA ASP A 119 45.21 0.83 36.43
C ASP A 119 46.52 0.51 37.18
N LYS A 120 46.85 1.25 38.23
CA LYS A 120 48.03 1.05 39.06
C LYS A 120 47.77 0.30 40.36
N GLU A 121 46.51 0.01 40.69
CA GLU A 121 46.12 -0.57 41.98
C GLU A 121 46.18 -2.09 41.97
N LYS A 122 45.70 -2.73 40.90
CA LYS A 122 45.60 -4.19 40.74
C LYS A 122 45.74 -4.60 39.28
N THR A 123 45.74 -5.90 39.01
CA THR A 123 45.71 -6.42 37.63
C THR A 123 44.37 -6.09 36.95
N ARG A 124 44.37 -6.02 35.61
CA ARG A 124 43.15 -5.70 34.84
C ARG A 124 42.02 -6.68 35.13
N GLU A 125 42.29 -7.98 35.20
CA GLU A 125 41.30 -9.02 35.52
C GLU A 125 40.67 -8.82 36.90
N GLU A 126 41.48 -8.54 37.92
CA GLU A 126 40.98 -8.29 39.28
C GLU A 126 40.13 -7.01 39.33
N LEU A 127 40.55 -5.95 38.63
CA LEU A 127 39.79 -4.70 38.54
C LEU A 127 38.46 -4.87 37.79
N THR A 128 38.46 -5.65 36.70
CA THR A 128 37.24 -5.98 35.96
C THR A 128 36.25 -6.73 36.86
N LYS A 129 36.73 -7.74 37.59
CA LYS A 129 35.90 -8.49 38.55
C LYS A 129 35.35 -7.60 39.67
N ASP A 130 36.19 -6.74 40.25
CA ASP A 130 35.77 -5.79 41.28
C ASP A 130 34.73 -4.78 40.75
N PHE A 131 34.89 -4.31 39.51
CA PHE A 131 33.95 -3.40 38.85
C PHE A 131 32.56 -4.03 38.71
N TYR A 132 32.47 -5.24 38.16
CA TYR A 132 31.19 -5.92 37.97
C TYR A 132 30.54 -6.33 39.30
N ALA A 133 31.35 -6.72 40.30
CA ALA A 133 30.84 -6.97 41.64
C ALA A 133 30.26 -5.71 42.31
N ALA A 134 30.82 -4.53 42.02
CA ALA A 134 30.35 -3.24 42.52
C ALA A 134 29.18 -2.64 41.71
N ASN A 135 28.93 -3.14 40.49
CA ASN A 135 27.87 -2.68 39.60
C ASN A 135 26.99 -3.87 39.18
N PRO A 136 26.09 -4.37 40.06
CA PRO A 136 25.30 -5.57 39.81
C PRO A 136 24.46 -5.51 38.53
N GLN A 137 24.04 -4.32 38.11
CA GLN A 137 23.31 -4.12 36.85
C GLN A 137 24.11 -4.47 35.59
N TYR A 138 25.44 -4.53 35.70
CA TYR A 138 26.35 -4.91 34.60
C TYR A 138 26.91 -6.32 34.75
N ALA A 139 26.58 -7.05 35.82
CA ALA A 139 27.20 -8.33 36.14
C ALA A 139 27.09 -9.37 35.02
N GLN A 140 26.02 -9.31 34.21
CA GLN A 140 25.82 -10.18 33.05
C GLN A 140 26.90 -10.02 31.96
N PHE A 141 27.58 -8.88 31.88
CA PHE A 141 28.62 -8.63 30.86
C PHE A 141 30.02 -9.05 31.29
N GLN A 142 30.18 -9.57 32.52
CA GLN A 142 31.50 -9.86 33.07
C GLN A 142 32.31 -10.86 32.22
N ASN A 143 31.63 -11.77 31.51
CA ASN A 143 32.24 -12.77 30.62
C ASN A 143 31.70 -12.69 29.17
N ALA A 144 31.04 -11.60 28.78
CA ALA A 144 30.37 -11.52 27.48
C ALA A 144 31.36 -11.54 26.29
N ASP A 145 32.60 -11.11 26.48
CA ASP A 145 33.64 -11.12 25.44
C ASP A 145 34.07 -12.54 25.05
N ASP A 146 33.93 -13.54 25.95
CA ASP A 146 34.24 -14.94 25.66
C ASP A 146 33.14 -15.64 24.82
N GLU A 147 31.90 -15.13 24.83
CA GLU A 147 30.76 -15.70 24.09
C GLU A 147 30.54 -15.07 22.69
N ASP A 148 31.04 -13.85 22.45
CA ASP A 148 30.94 -13.18 21.15
C ASP A 148 32.12 -13.55 20.21
N ASP A 149 33.31 -13.89 20.74
CA ASP A 149 34.49 -14.32 19.97
C ASP A 149 34.34 -15.75 19.35
N GLU A 150 33.43 -16.58 19.88
CA GLU A 150 33.13 -17.90 19.29
C GLU A 150 32.44 -17.80 17.91
N ASN A 151 31.95 -16.60 17.54
CA ASN A 151 31.20 -16.41 16.30
C ASN A 151 32.06 -15.94 15.11
N GLU A 152 33.27 -15.42 15.37
CA GLU A 152 34.20 -14.89 14.35
C GLU A 152 35.48 -15.71 14.17
N SER A 153 35.82 -16.62 15.08
CA SER A 153 37.01 -17.46 14.91
C SER A 153 36.70 -18.73 14.11
N ALA A 154 37.51 -19.00 13.07
CA ALA A 154 37.60 -20.29 12.40
C ALA A 154 38.17 -21.35 13.38
N THR A 155 37.37 -21.75 14.37
CA THR A 155 37.65 -22.86 15.28
C THR A 155 37.14 -24.16 14.68
N GLU A 156 37.85 -25.25 14.93
CA GLU A 156 37.42 -26.60 14.54
C GLU A 156 36.00 -26.86 15.07
N GLU A 157 35.07 -27.30 14.21
CA GLU A 157 33.68 -27.57 14.61
C GLU A 157 33.65 -28.50 15.84
N GLU A 158 33.14 -28.01 16.97
CA GLU A 158 32.97 -28.84 18.16
C GLU A 158 32.03 -30.01 17.81
N THR A 159 32.43 -31.24 18.15
CA THR A 159 31.60 -32.42 17.94
C THR A 159 31.24 -33.06 19.27
N VAL A 160 30.00 -33.53 19.39
CA VAL A 160 29.48 -34.26 20.54
C VAL A 160 29.15 -35.69 20.11
N ILE A 161 29.34 -36.65 21.01
CA ILE A 161 28.95 -38.03 20.76
C ILE A 161 27.51 -38.20 21.23
N ASN A 162 26.59 -38.52 20.30
CA ASN A 162 25.19 -38.76 20.62
C ASN A 162 25.01 -40.07 21.43
N ASP A 163 23.79 -40.33 21.89
CA ASP A 163 23.44 -41.52 22.70
C ASP A 163 23.73 -42.87 21.99
N TYR A 164 23.97 -42.85 20.67
CA TYR A 164 24.30 -44.00 19.84
C TYR A 164 25.79 -44.14 19.53
N GLY A 165 26.64 -43.29 20.12
CA GLY A 165 28.09 -43.34 19.91
C GLY A 165 28.56 -42.70 18.60
N VAL A 166 27.71 -41.94 17.92
CA VAL A 166 28.02 -41.25 16.67
C VAL A 166 28.41 -39.80 16.96
N THR A 167 29.53 -39.34 16.40
CA THR A 167 29.95 -37.94 16.46
C THR A 167 29.03 -37.07 15.60
N GLU A 168 28.44 -36.05 16.21
CA GLU A 168 27.58 -35.05 15.59
C GLU A 168 28.14 -33.65 15.83
N ILE A 169 27.91 -32.75 14.88
CA ILE A 169 28.30 -31.34 14.99
C ILE A 169 27.50 -30.68 16.12
N LYS A 170 28.18 -30.02 17.06
CA LYS A 170 27.56 -29.20 18.09
C LYS A 170 27.24 -27.84 17.48
N TYR A 171 25.98 -27.43 17.62
CA TYR A 171 25.51 -26.13 17.16
C TYR A 171 25.54 -25.13 18.33
N PRO A 172 25.85 -23.85 18.08
CA PRO A 172 25.74 -22.81 19.11
C PRO A 172 24.33 -22.75 19.69
N ASP A 173 24.21 -22.45 20.98
CA ASP A 173 22.90 -22.24 21.60
C ASP A 173 22.26 -20.93 21.09
N VAL A 174 20.93 -20.90 21.03
CA VAL A 174 20.19 -19.69 20.64
C VAL A 174 20.31 -18.65 21.75
N LYS A 175 20.71 -17.42 21.40
CA LYS A 175 20.80 -16.31 22.36
C LYS A 175 19.41 -15.88 22.83
N GLU A 176 19.33 -15.32 24.03
CA GLU A 176 18.09 -14.77 24.56
C GLU A 176 17.59 -13.65 23.63
N ASN A 177 16.29 -13.65 23.32
CA ASN A 177 15.64 -12.70 22.40
C ASN A 177 16.20 -12.64 20.98
N GLN A 178 17.04 -13.59 20.54
CA GLN A 178 17.62 -13.61 19.19
C GLN A 178 16.54 -13.52 18.10
N VAL A 179 16.72 -12.58 17.16
CA VAL A 179 15.88 -12.38 15.98
C VAL A 179 16.76 -12.40 14.74
N ASP A 180 16.48 -13.32 13.82
CA ASP A 180 17.16 -13.39 12.51
C ASP A 180 16.17 -13.24 11.36
N ILE A 181 15.33 -14.25 11.12
CA ILE A 181 14.30 -14.22 10.08
C ILE A 181 12.94 -13.94 10.71
N PHE A 182 12.17 -13.05 10.11
CA PHE A 182 10.79 -12.82 10.49
C PHE A 182 9.92 -12.46 9.29
N TYR A 183 8.63 -12.69 9.46
CA TYR A 183 7.60 -12.32 8.52
C TYR A 183 7.08 -10.90 8.80
N LEU A 184 6.81 -10.14 7.74
CA LEU A 184 6.03 -8.89 7.79
C LEU A 184 4.89 -8.94 6.76
N GLY A 185 3.69 -8.57 7.20
CA GLY A 185 2.56 -8.26 6.34
C GLY A 185 2.13 -6.80 6.48
N GLY A 186 1.66 -6.24 5.37
CA GLY A 186 1.21 -4.86 5.27
C GLY A 186 2.33 -3.86 5.02
N ARG A 187 2.05 -2.91 4.14
CA ARG A 187 2.98 -1.83 3.76
C ARG A 187 3.44 -1.02 4.97
N SER A 188 2.50 -0.66 5.84
CA SER A 188 2.76 0.08 7.06
C SER A 188 3.83 -0.53 7.94
N ASN A 189 3.74 -1.84 8.21
CA ASN A 189 4.69 -2.56 9.05
C ASN A 189 6.08 -2.60 8.39
N TYR A 190 6.13 -2.86 7.09
CA TYR A 190 7.39 -2.86 6.33
C TYR A 190 8.13 -1.52 6.44
N TYR A 191 7.42 -0.41 6.27
CA TYR A 191 8.00 0.93 6.41
C TYR A 191 8.35 1.31 7.85
N ALA A 192 7.53 0.92 8.83
CA ALA A 192 7.83 1.17 10.24
C ALA A 192 9.11 0.45 10.68
N PHE A 193 9.28 -0.82 10.29
CA PHE A 193 10.49 -1.59 10.59
C PHE A 193 11.71 -1.03 9.86
N TYR A 194 11.55 -0.56 8.62
CA TYR A 194 12.62 0.13 7.89
C TYR A 194 13.07 1.40 8.64
N LYS A 195 12.13 2.29 9.02
CA LYS A 195 12.43 3.54 9.74
C LYS A 195 13.09 3.31 11.10
N ASN A 196 12.75 2.22 11.78
CA ASN A 196 13.38 1.81 13.04
C ASN A 196 14.78 1.18 12.86
N GLU A 197 15.28 1.12 11.62
CA GLU A 197 16.54 0.49 11.23
C GLU A 197 16.58 -0.99 11.65
N TRP A 198 15.44 -1.68 11.55
CA TRP A 198 15.31 -3.09 11.93
C TRP A 198 15.44 -4.06 10.75
N LEU A 199 15.47 -3.56 9.51
CA LEU A 199 15.56 -4.40 8.32
C LEU A 199 16.97 -4.39 7.73
N ALA A 200 17.53 -5.57 7.47
CA ALA A 200 18.76 -5.72 6.71
C ALA A 200 18.52 -5.44 5.21
N SER A 201 19.48 -4.79 4.55
CA SER A 201 19.48 -4.72 3.09
C SER A 201 19.81 -6.09 2.51
N LEU A 202 19.05 -6.51 1.50
CA LEU A 202 19.15 -7.84 0.89
C LEU A 202 19.82 -7.82 -0.50
N ASP A 203 20.20 -6.64 -1.00
CA ASP A 203 20.65 -6.45 -2.38
C ASP A 203 21.94 -7.24 -2.72
N GLU A 204 22.89 -7.31 -1.78
CA GLU A 204 24.14 -8.07 -1.95
C GLU A 204 23.85 -9.57 -2.08
N GLU A 205 23.03 -10.12 -1.16
CA GLU A 205 22.65 -11.53 -1.17
C GLU A 205 21.82 -11.91 -2.40
N LEU A 206 20.90 -11.04 -2.82
CA LEU A 206 20.11 -11.19 -4.05
C LEU A 206 20.98 -11.17 -5.31
N SER A 207 22.16 -10.56 -5.25
CA SER A 207 23.13 -10.53 -6.36
C SER A 207 24.16 -11.66 -6.26
N ALA A 208 24.23 -12.36 -5.13
CA ALA A 208 25.23 -13.38 -4.82
C ALA A 208 24.58 -14.74 -4.50
N SER A 209 24.66 -15.16 -3.22
CA SER A 209 24.30 -16.50 -2.72
C SER A 209 22.83 -16.86 -3.02
N SER A 210 21.96 -15.85 -3.05
CA SER A 210 20.50 -15.99 -3.16
C SER A 210 19.96 -15.48 -4.49
N SER A 211 20.81 -15.31 -5.49
CA SER A 211 20.43 -14.90 -6.86
C SER A 211 19.35 -15.78 -7.49
N GLN A 212 19.22 -17.04 -7.07
CA GLN A 212 18.15 -17.93 -7.52
C GLN A 212 16.74 -17.40 -7.17
N LEU A 213 16.56 -16.64 -6.09
CA LEU A 213 15.27 -16.04 -5.71
C LEU A 213 14.69 -15.16 -6.83
N THR A 214 15.56 -14.46 -7.58
CA THR A 214 15.14 -13.57 -8.69
C THR A 214 14.48 -14.30 -9.85
N HIS A 215 14.61 -15.63 -9.93
CA HIS A 215 13.88 -16.47 -10.90
C HIS A 215 12.47 -16.86 -10.41
N TYR A 216 12.19 -16.72 -9.12
CA TYR A 216 10.95 -17.14 -8.48
C TYR A 216 10.08 -15.98 -8.00
N VAL A 217 10.69 -14.83 -7.69
CA VAL A 217 9.99 -13.58 -7.40
C VAL A 217 10.16 -12.67 -8.61
N SER A 218 9.06 -12.13 -9.13
CA SER A 218 9.12 -11.33 -10.36
C SER A 218 9.93 -10.04 -10.14
N PRO A 219 10.67 -9.56 -11.17
CA PRO A 219 11.40 -8.29 -11.06
C PRO A 219 10.50 -7.10 -10.69
N SER A 220 9.25 -7.09 -11.14
CA SER A 220 8.29 -6.04 -10.80
C SER A 220 7.93 -6.03 -9.32
N LEU A 221 7.79 -7.21 -8.69
CA LEU A 221 7.54 -7.29 -7.25
C LEU A 221 8.76 -6.86 -6.44
N LEU A 222 9.96 -7.33 -6.82
CA LEU A 222 11.21 -6.91 -6.16
C LEU A 222 11.48 -5.41 -6.30
N ASN A 223 11.18 -4.83 -7.47
CA ASN A 223 11.32 -3.39 -7.68
C ASN A 223 10.24 -2.59 -6.94
N GLY A 224 9.02 -3.12 -6.84
CA GLY A 224 7.92 -2.46 -6.13
C GLY A 224 8.10 -2.39 -4.61
N VAL A 225 8.93 -3.25 -4.01
CA VAL A 225 9.21 -3.21 -2.56
C VAL A 225 10.49 -2.47 -2.18
N ARG A 226 11.16 -1.80 -3.14
CA ARG A 226 12.37 -1.04 -2.83
C ARG A 226 12.03 0.19 -1.99
N ILE A 227 12.86 0.46 -0.98
CA ILE A 227 12.86 1.70 -0.21
C ILE A 227 14.26 2.30 -0.32
N ASP A 228 14.38 3.59 -0.63
CA ASP A 228 15.66 4.30 -0.84
C ASP A 228 16.62 3.55 -1.78
N GLY A 229 16.05 2.89 -2.81
CA GLY A 229 16.79 2.13 -3.79
C GLY A 229 17.19 0.71 -3.38
N GLY A 230 16.94 0.25 -2.15
CA GLY A 230 17.31 -1.09 -1.66
C GLY A 230 16.11 -2.02 -1.40
N VAL A 231 16.31 -3.34 -1.50
CA VAL A 231 15.32 -4.35 -1.11
C VAL A 231 15.54 -4.80 0.35
N TYR A 232 14.52 -4.72 1.19
CA TYR A 232 14.58 -5.05 2.63
C TYR A 232 13.68 -6.22 3.05
N GLY A 233 12.94 -6.78 2.10
CA GLY A 233 12.15 -7.98 2.32
C GLY A 233 11.82 -8.67 1.00
N ILE A 234 11.59 -9.98 1.08
CA ILE A 234 11.30 -10.86 -0.05
C ILE A 234 9.80 -11.14 -0.07
N PRO A 235 9.04 -10.60 -1.05
CA PRO A 235 7.63 -10.91 -1.21
C PRO A 235 7.42 -12.40 -1.49
N ASN A 236 6.41 -12.99 -0.86
CA ASN A 236 6.01 -14.36 -1.16
C ASN A 236 5.30 -14.42 -2.52
N ASN A 237 5.67 -15.41 -3.33
CA ASN A 237 5.04 -15.59 -4.63
C ASN A 237 3.66 -16.24 -4.46
N VAL A 238 2.62 -15.47 -4.75
CA VAL A 238 1.20 -15.83 -4.65
C VAL A 238 0.49 -15.66 -5.99
N THR A 239 -0.75 -16.14 -6.10
CA THR A 239 -1.62 -15.91 -7.25
C THR A 239 -1.97 -14.42 -7.37
N VAL A 240 -1.80 -13.79 -8.54
CA VAL A 240 -2.01 -12.34 -8.73
C VAL A 240 -3.45 -12.06 -9.17
N GLY A 241 -4.17 -11.23 -8.41
CA GLY A 241 -5.47 -10.66 -8.80
C GLY A 241 -6.54 -11.65 -9.26
N GLN A 242 -7.51 -11.19 -10.05
CA GLN A 242 -8.48 -12.00 -10.79
C GLN A 242 -8.79 -11.37 -12.15
N TYR A 243 -9.33 -12.15 -13.08
CA TYR A 243 -9.90 -11.60 -14.30
C TYR A 243 -11.32 -11.09 -14.02
N THR A 244 -11.75 -10.11 -14.80
CA THR A 244 -13.18 -9.84 -15.01
C THR A 244 -13.56 -10.32 -16.41
N TYR A 245 -14.56 -11.19 -16.50
CA TYR A 245 -15.08 -11.73 -17.75
C TYR A 245 -16.43 -11.10 -18.06
N MET A 246 -16.56 -10.55 -19.27
CA MET A 246 -17.85 -10.20 -19.85
C MET A 246 -18.47 -11.46 -20.46
N LEU A 247 -19.66 -11.80 -19.98
CA LEU A 247 -20.49 -12.89 -20.47
C LEU A 247 -21.60 -12.30 -21.34
N VAL A 248 -21.71 -12.78 -22.58
CA VAL A 248 -22.80 -12.44 -23.50
C VAL A 248 -23.66 -13.68 -23.71
N ASP A 249 -24.97 -13.59 -23.45
CA ASP A 249 -25.90 -14.71 -23.65
C ASP A 249 -25.87 -15.15 -25.11
N LYS A 250 -25.33 -16.35 -25.35
CA LYS A 250 -25.07 -16.86 -26.70
C LYS A 250 -26.35 -16.96 -27.51
N LYS A 251 -27.43 -17.44 -26.87
CA LYS A 251 -28.69 -17.64 -27.56
C LYS A 251 -29.27 -16.31 -28.02
N MET A 252 -29.30 -15.31 -27.13
CA MET A 252 -29.83 -13.99 -27.46
C MET A 252 -29.03 -13.30 -28.56
N TYR A 253 -27.70 -13.49 -28.56
CA TYR A 253 -26.81 -12.95 -29.58
C TYR A 253 -27.01 -13.63 -30.94
N ASP A 254 -26.95 -14.97 -30.98
CA ASP A 254 -27.04 -15.74 -32.22
C ASP A 254 -28.40 -15.61 -32.90
N ASP A 255 -29.49 -15.44 -32.13
CA ASP A 255 -30.84 -15.25 -32.67
C ASP A 255 -30.93 -14.00 -33.59
N ASN A 256 -29.99 -13.05 -33.50
CA ASN A 256 -30.00 -11.80 -34.29
C ASN A 256 -28.73 -11.56 -35.13
N TYR A 257 -27.57 -12.08 -34.74
CA TYR A 257 -26.29 -11.65 -35.33
C TYR A 257 -25.58 -12.71 -36.18
N ASN A 258 -25.90 -14.01 -36.05
CA ASN A 258 -25.39 -15.17 -36.84
C ASN A 258 -23.88 -15.15 -37.23
N SER A 259 -23.08 -14.34 -36.55
CA SER A 259 -21.64 -14.18 -36.63
C SER A 259 -21.14 -14.38 -35.21
N GLY A 260 -20.16 -15.24 -34.96
CA GLY A 260 -19.63 -15.44 -33.61
C GLY A 260 -19.07 -14.14 -33.00
N ILE A 261 -18.70 -14.18 -31.72
CA ILE A 261 -18.26 -13.00 -30.94
C ILE A 261 -16.83 -12.51 -31.27
N GLU A 262 -16.17 -13.03 -32.30
CA GLU A 262 -14.73 -12.88 -32.53
C GLU A 262 -14.25 -11.42 -32.65
N ASN A 263 -15.12 -10.53 -33.10
CA ASN A 263 -14.85 -9.09 -33.26
C ASN A 263 -15.21 -8.24 -32.03
N THR A 264 -15.86 -8.81 -31.01
CA THR A 264 -16.18 -8.11 -29.77
C THR A 264 -14.98 -8.16 -28.82
N LYS A 265 -14.45 -6.99 -28.47
CA LYS A 265 -13.30 -6.82 -27.56
C LYS A 265 -13.72 -6.18 -26.25
N SER A 266 -14.77 -5.38 -26.27
CA SER A 266 -15.28 -4.71 -25.08
C SER A 266 -16.80 -4.52 -25.15
N VAL A 267 -17.37 -3.98 -24.09
CA VAL A 267 -18.80 -3.61 -24.05
C VAL A 267 -19.16 -2.55 -25.10
N LEU A 268 -18.17 -1.76 -25.60
CA LEU A 268 -18.38 -0.75 -26.63
C LEU A 268 -18.85 -1.35 -27.96
N ASP A 269 -18.46 -2.61 -28.26
CA ASP A 269 -18.80 -3.30 -29.49
C ASP A 269 -20.23 -3.89 -29.49
N LEU A 270 -20.95 -3.76 -28.37
CA LEU A 270 -22.26 -4.39 -28.16
C LEU A 270 -23.43 -3.41 -28.26
N GLU A 271 -23.21 -2.15 -28.65
CA GLU A 271 -24.26 -1.14 -28.67
C GLU A 271 -25.52 -1.59 -29.45
N VAL A 272 -25.34 -2.13 -30.66
CA VAL A 272 -26.47 -2.56 -31.50
C VAL A 272 -27.23 -3.70 -30.81
N PHE A 273 -26.50 -4.68 -30.29
CA PHE A 273 -27.07 -5.82 -29.57
C PHE A 273 -27.86 -5.39 -28.33
N LEU A 274 -27.29 -4.52 -27.50
CA LEU A 274 -27.94 -4.02 -26.29
C LEU A 274 -29.23 -3.25 -26.60
N ASN A 275 -29.23 -2.45 -27.68
CA ASN A 275 -30.44 -1.75 -28.14
C ASN A 275 -31.51 -2.72 -28.64
N ASP A 276 -31.13 -3.79 -29.34
CA ASP A 276 -32.07 -4.81 -29.79
C ASP A 276 -32.72 -5.53 -28.59
N ILE A 277 -31.95 -5.87 -27.57
CA ILE A 277 -32.50 -6.46 -26.33
C ILE A 277 -33.48 -5.48 -25.66
N LYS A 278 -33.14 -4.19 -25.61
CA LYS A 278 -34.04 -3.17 -25.09
C LYS A 278 -35.34 -3.11 -25.89
N ASN A 279 -35.27 -3.16 -27.21
CA ASN A 279 -36.44 -3.16 -28.09
C ASN A 279 -37.28 -4.44 -27.93
N LEU A 280 -36.65 -5.60 -27.75
CA LEU A 280 -37.32 -6.89 -27.54
C LEU A 280 -38.08 -6.95 -26.21
N ASN A 281 -37.69 -6.17 -25.20
CA ASN A 281 -38.48 -6.02 -23.98
C ASN A 281 -39.83 -5.32 -24.25
N GLY A 282 -39.98 -4.57 -25.35
CA GLY A 282 -41.23 -3.91 -25.71
C GLY A 282 -41.75 -2.99 -24.60
N ASN A 283 -42.98 -3.25 -24.13
CA ASN A 283 -43.62 -2.45 -23.08
C ASN A 283 -43.27 -2.90 -21.65
N LYS A 284 -42.41 -3.91 -21.49
CA LYS A 284 -42.00 -4.40 -20.17
C LYS A 284 -41.17 -3.35 -19.44
N THR A 285 -41.33 -3.33 -18.14
CA THR A 285 -40.60 -2.53 -17.18
C THR A 285 -39.56 -3.39 -16.46
N PRO A 286 -38.52 -2.79 -15.85
CA PRO A 286 -37.55 -3.53 -15.02
C PRO A 286 -38.17 -4.30 -13.83
N ASP A 287 -39.44 -4.04 -13.49
CA ASP A 287 -40.18 -4.77 -12.46
C ASP A 287 -40.84 -6.06 -12.96
N ASP A 288 -40.95 -6.24 -14.28
CA ASP A 288 -41.57 -7.43 -14.86
C ASP A 288 -40.64 -8.66 -14.75
N PRO A 289 -41.13 -9.83 -14.28
CA PRO A 289 -40.30 -11.02 -14.07
C PRO A 289 -39.58 -11.53 -15.33
N ASP A 290 -40.12 -11.25 -16.51
CA ASP A 290 -39.57 -11.67 -17.81
C ASP A 290 -38.90 -10.52 -18.58
N TYR A 291 -38.59 -9.41 -17.90
CA TYR A 291 -37.71 -8.36 -18.41
C TYR A 291 -36.26 -8.88 -18.47
N VAL A 292 -35.63 -8.70 -19.63
CA VAL A 292 -34.20 -9.00 -19.81
C VAL A 292 -33.41 -7.72 -19.60
N VAL A 293 -32.50 -7.71 -18.63
CA VAL A 293 -31.59 -6.58 -18.44
C VAL A 293 -30.61 -6.55 -19.62
N PRO A 294 -30.54 -5.48 -20.44
CA PRO A 294 -29.62 -5.45 -21.57
C PRO A 294 -28.16 -5.58 -21.10
N LEU A 295 -27.76 -4.75 -20.14
CA LEU A 295 -26.42 -4.73 -19.58
C LEU A 295 -26.47 -4.71 -18.05
N ALA A 296 -26.08 -5.81 -17.42
CA ALA A 296 -26.00 -5.94 -15.96
C ALA A 296 -24.71 -5.30 -15.43
N SER A 297 -24.69 -3.97 -15.39
CA SER A 297 -23.56 -3.13 -14.94
C SER A 297 -24.03 -1.69 -14.69
N THR A 298 -23.11 -0.82 -14.29
CA THR A 298 -23.29 0.64 -14.27
C THR A 298 -22.39 1.34 -15.28
N PHE A 299 -22.65 2.62 -15.53
CA PHE A 299 -21.76 3.46 -16.35
C PHE A 299 -20.36 3.53 -15.73
N GLU A 300 -20.31 3.74 -14.42
CA GLU A 300 -19.09 3.91 -13.64
C GLU A 300 -18.23 2.65 -13.70
N ASP A 301 -18.83 1.47 -13.53
CA ASP A 301 -18.09 0.19 -13.59
C ASP A 301 -17.53 -0.06 -14.99
N CYS A 302 -18.34 0.17 -16.04
CA CYS A 302 -17.87 0.04 -17.42
C CYS A 302 -16.76 1.04 -17.77
N LEU A 303 -16.85 2.27 -17.27
CA LEU A 303 -15.83 3.29 -17.47
C LEU A 303 -14.52 2.91 -16.79
N LYS A 304 -14.57 2.42 -15.54
CA LYS A 304 -13.39 2.00 -14.75
C LYS A 304 -12.66 0.79 -15.35
N MET A 305 -13.38 -0.08 -16.05
CA MET A 305 -12.76 -1.19 -16.80
C MET A 305 -11.97 -0.71 -18.03
N LEU A 306 -12.35 0.43 -18.60
CA LEU A 306 -11.82 0.92 -19.88
C LEU A 306 -11.00 2.21 -19.77
N VAL A 307 -10.88 2.80 -18.57
CA VAL A 307 -10.15 4.04 -18.33
C VAL A 307 -9.43 3.99 -17.00
N TRP A 308 -8.17 4.44 -17.00
CA TRP A 308 -7.38 4.66 -15.80
C TRP A 308 -7.35 6.16 -15.48
N PHE A 309 -7.89 6.54 -14.32
CA PHE A 309 -7.93 7.93 -13.87
C PHE A 309 -6.73 8.26 -12.98
N TRP A 310 -6.16 9.45 -13.17
CA TRP A 310 -5.22 10.05 -12.23
C TRP A 310 -5.98 10.93 -11.24
N ASP A 311 -6.21 10.45 -10.03
CA ASP A 311 -6.72 11.28 -8.94
C ASP A 311 -5.56 11.82 -8.10
N LEU A 312 -5.42 13.15 -8.12
CA LEU A 312 -4.36 13.88 -7.44
C LEU A 312 -5.00 14.67 -6.29
N ASN A 313 -4.67 14.30 -5.04
CA ASN A 313 -5.19 14.95 -3.84
C ASN A 313 -4.03 15.37 -2.91
N TYR A 314 -4.31 16.25 -1.94
CA TYR A 314 -3.37 16.62 -0.89
C TYR A 314 -4.12 17.09 0.36
N VAL A 315 -3.50 16.88 1.53
CA VAL A 315 -3.96 17.47 2.79
C VAL A 315 -2.85 18.37 3.32
N ASP A 316 -3.13 19.66 3.41
CA ASP A 316 -2.23 20.57 4.10
C ASP A 316 -2.38 20.38 5.61
N ALA A 317 -1.48 19.62 6.23
CA ALA A 317 -1.50 19.37 7.67
C ALA A 317 -1.00 20.58 8.49
N SER A 318 -0.41 21.60 7.85
CA SER A 318 0.16 22.78 8.52
C SER A 318 -0.86 23.69 9.20
N VAL A 319 -2.16 23.40 9.04
CA VAL A 319 -3.29 24.12 9.62
C VAL A 319 -3.92 23.45 10.87
N TYR A 320 -3.46 22.27 11.31
CA TYR A 320 -3.99 21.57 12.51
C TYR A 320 -3.05 21.69 13.72
N GLU A 321 -3.59 21.85 14.95
CA GLU A 321 -2.79 21.76 16.19
C GLU A 321 -2.47 20.30 16.54
N MET A 322 -1.20 20.02 16.80
CA MET A 322 -0.70 18.68 17.15
C MET A 322 -0.36 18.60 18.64
N TYR A 323 -0.72 17.48 19.26
CA TYR A 323 -0.24 17.13 20.59
C TYR A 323 0.89 16.10 20.49
N TYR A 324 2.06 16.42 21.06
CA TYR A 324 3.18 15.48 21.16
C TYR A 324 3.08 14.67 22.45
N ASP A 325 2.93 13.35 22.34
CA ASP A 325 3.04 12.42 23.47
C ASP A 325 4.50 11.99 23.64
N ALA A 326 5.13 12.51 24.69
CA ALA A 326 6.54 12.24 24.99
C ALA A 326 6.81 10.79 25.48
N GLU A 327 5.81 10.06 25.96
CA GLU A 327 5.98 8.66 26.39
C GLU A 327 5.90 7.70 25.21
N ARG A 328 5.08 8.03 24.20
CA ARG A 328 4.89 7.20 22.99
C ARG A 328 5.72 7.63 21.80
N GLY A 329 6.39 8.79 21.88
CA GLY A 329 7.21 9.35 20.79
C GLY A 329 6.42 9.73 19.54
N ARG A 330 5.12 10.01 19.67
CA ARG A 330 4.19 10.21 18.55
C ARG A 330 3.39 11.50 18.68
N ASN A 331 3.00 12.08 17.53
CA ASN A 331 2.11 13.24 17.48
C ASN A 331 0.66 12.80 17.16
N TYR A 332 -0.31 13.38 17.85
CA TYR A 332 -1.74 13.05 17.72
C TYR A 332 -2.59 14.28 17.40
N VAL A 333 -3.72 14.04 16.72
CA VAL A 333 -4.81 15.01 16.50
C VAL A 333 -5.94 14.70 17.49
N VAL A 334 -6.33 15.66 18.33
CA VAL A 334 -7.19 15.40 19.50
C VAL A 334 -8.68 15.44 19.15
N ASN A 335 -9.44 14.38 19.49
CA ASN A 335 -10.93 14.34 19.49
C ASN A 335 -11.48 13.70 20.79
N GLU A 336 -12.73 14.02 21.19
CA GLU A 336 -13.39 13.46 22.39
C GLU A 336 -14.90 13.14 22.17
N LYS A 337 -15.44 12.06 22.79
CA LYS A 337 -16.88 11.73 22.92
C LYS A 337 -17.24 11.30 24.36
N TYR A 338 -18.54 11.15 24.70
CA TYR A 338 -19.02 10.77 26.05
C TYR A 338 -19.96 9.56 25.99
N LYS A 339 -19.80 8.57 26.88
CA LYS A 339 -20.71 7.41 27.02
C LYS A 339 -21.89 7.73 27.96
N VAL A 340 -23.06 7.18 27.67
CA VAL A 340 -24.27 7.31 28.50
C VAL A 340 -24.81 5.91 28.75
N GLU A 341 -24.76 5.45 30.00
CA GLU A 341 -25.55 4.28 30.41
C GLU A 341 -26.91 4.75 30.88
N THR A 342 -27.96 4.00 30.49
CA THR A 342 -29.34 4.31 30.87
C THR A 342 -29.84 3.14 31.69
N GLU A 343 -30.00 3.35 33.01
CA GLU A 343 -30.84 2.45 33.81
C GLU A 343 -32.31 2.84 33.58
N SER A 344 -33.14 1.81 33.36
CA SER A 344 -34.58 1.93 33.18
C SER A 344 -35.30 1.84 34.53
N ASP A 345 -36.02 2.90 34.94
CA ASP A 345 -37.34 2.76 35.60
C ASP A 345 -38.11 4.09 35.77
N ASP A 346 -39.26 4.17 35.11
CA ASP A 346 -40.65 4.38 35.59
C ASP A 346 -41.08 5.57 36.48
N GLY A 347 -40.31 6.65 36.59
CA GLY A 347 -40.87 7.86 37.20
C GLY A 347 -40.01 9.09 37.04
N GLU A 348 -40.66 10.23 36.86
CA GLU A 348 -40.07 11.57 36.79
C GLU A 348 -38.81 11.71 37.67
N GLY A 349 -37.64 11.76 37.01
CA GLY A 349 -36.36 12.05 37.65
C GLY A 349 -35.41 10.86 37.82
N GLY A 350 -35.11 10.12 36.75
CA GLY A 350 -33.91 9.27 36.65
C GLY A 350 -32.86 9.92 35.75
N GLY A 351 -31.81 10.51 36.34
CA GLY A 351 -30.69 11.08 35.57
C GLY A 351 -29.77 9.98 35.05
N SER A 352 -29.52 9.93 33.75
CA SER A 352 -28.40 9.17 33.19
C SER A 352 -27.10 9.90 33.55
N LYS A 353 -26.22 9.23 34.27
CA LYS A 353 -24.88 9.72 34.57
C LYS A 353 -24.03 9.55 33.31
N LYS A 354 -23.74 10.65 32.60
CA LYS A 354 -22.63 10.67 31.63
C LYS A 354 -21.34 10.96 32.39
N THR A 355 -20.51 9.96 32.56
CA THR A 355 -19.10 10.18 32.93
C THR A 355 -18.30 10.46 31.67
N LYS A 356 -17.37 11.41 31.76
CA LYS A 356 -16.35 11.64 30.74
C LYS A 356 -15.55 10.38 30.56
N GLU A 357 -15.47 9.88 29.34
CA GLU A 357 -14.42 8.96 28.97
C GLU A 357 -13.85 9.44 27.65
N LEU A 358 -12.54 9.62 27.60
CA LEU A 358 -11.80 9.95 26.40
C LEU A 358 -11.99 8.79 25.41
N ILE A 359 -12.56 9.02 24.22
CA ILE A 359 -12.78 7.93 23.24
C ILE A 359 -11.89 8.08 22.00
N GLY A 360 -10.75 8.74 22.15
CA GLY A 360 -9.67 8.67 21.18
C GLY A 360 -9.65 9.75 20.10
N TYR A 361 -8.49 9.77 19.45
CA TYR A 361 -8.03 10.68 18.41
C TYR A 361 -8.75 10.43 17.08
N SER A 362 -9.30 11.46 16.42
CA SER A 362 -9.84 11.33 15.06
C SER A 362 -9.84 12.67 14.29
N ILE A 363 -10.33 12.67 13.04
CA ILE A 363 -10.07 13.67 11.99
C ILE A 363 -11.38 14.41 11.60
N GLY A 364 -11.40 15.78 11.64
CA GLY A 364 -12.37 16.76 11.02
C GLY A 364 -13.73 17.02 11.72
N ALA A 365 -14.44 18.18 11.72
CA ALA A 365 -14.36 19.53 11.09
C ALA A 365 -15.33 20.58 11.76
N GLY A 366 -15.09 21.91 11.61
CA GLY A 366 -16.04 23.04 11.86
C GLY A 366 -15.42 24.40 12.30
N MET A 367 -15.66 25.54 11.60
CA MET A 367 -15.02 26.87 11.85
C MET A 367 -16.00 28.10 11.76
N ILE A 368 -15.81 29.19 12.53
CA ILE A 368 -16.69 30.41 12.65
C ILE A 368 -15.88 31.71 12.43
N TYR A 369 -16.43 32.86 12.04
CA TYR A 369 -15.67 34.14 11.84
C TYR A 369 -15.43 34.97 13.13
N LYS A 370 -14.29 35.67 13.20
CA LYS A 370 -13.88 36.52 14.35
C LYS A 370 -14.59 37.88 14.35
N THR A 371 -15.27 38.21 15.45
CA THR A 371 -15.93 39.50 15.67
C THR A 371 -15.44 40.21 16.94
N ASN A 372 -15.51 41.53 16.98
CA ASN A 372 -15.28 42.30 18.21
C ASN A 372 -16.47 42.19 19.18
N ALA A 373 -16.36 42.85 20.35
CA ALA A 373 -17.38 42.82 21.40
C ALA A 373 -18.75 43.40 20.96
N ASP A 374 -18.77 44.21 19.89
CA ASP A 374 -19.97 44.82 19.31
C ASP A 374 -20.49 44.03 18.08
N HIS A 375 -19.99 42.81 17.86
CA HIS A 375 -20.35 41.89 16.75
C HIS A 375 -19.99 42.40 15.36
N GLN A 376 -18.99 43.27 15.26
CA GLN A 376 -18.46 43.71 13.99
C GLN A 376 -17.29 42.80 13.57
N TYR A 377 -17.20 42.45 12.29
CA TYR A 377 -16.08 41.68 11.76
C TYR A 377 -14.79 42.43 11.96
N VAL A 378 -13.73 41.72 12.36
CA VAL A 378 -12.41 42.32 12.56
C VAL A 378 -11.31 41.51 11.95
N ASP A 379 -10.28 42.21 11.47
CA ASP A 379 -9.05 41.61 10.98
C ASP A 379 -8.13 41.12 12.12
N LYS A 380 -6.93 40.65 11.74
CA LYS A 380 -5.91 40.13 12.68
C LYS A 380 -5.40 41.15 13.68
N ASP A 381 -5.48 42.41 13.32
CA ASP A 381 -5.00 43.53 14.13
C ASP A 381 -6.16 44.20 14.90
N GLY A 382 -7.40 43.70 14.75
CA GLY A 382 -8.59 44.16 15.45
C GLY A 382 -9.34 45.31 14.78
N ASN A 383 -9.01 45.65 13.53
CA ASN A 383 -9.69 46.70 12.78
C ASN A 383 -11.02 46.20 12.22
N VAL A 384 -12.03 47.07 12.20
CA VAL A 384 -13.39 46.73 11.75
C VAL A 384 -13.43 46.57 10.22
N LEU A 385 -14.02 45.46 9.77
CA LEU A 385 -14.29 45.12 8.37
C LEU A 385 -15.77 45.37 8.05
N ASN A 386 -16.05 46.11 6.98
CA ASN A 386 -17.42 46.46 6.56
C ASN A 386 -18.00 45.37 5.66
N TYR A 387 -18.51 44.30 6.28
CA TYR A 387 -19.20 43.21 5.59
C TYR A 387 -20.70 43.23 5.88
N THR A 388 -21.50 42.87 4.88
CA THR A 388 -22.96 42.86 4.99
C THR A 388 -23.50 41.48 4.67
N TYR A 389 -24.62 41.12 5.26
CA TYR A 389 -25.30 39.87 4.95
C TYR A 389 -26.41 40.09 3.92
N VAL A 390 -26.53 39.15 2.98
CA VAL A 390 -27.63 39.12 2.00
C VAL A 390 -28.45 37.83 2.19
N ILE A 391 -29.77 37.94 2.13
CA ILE A 391 -30.74 36.84 2.31
C ILE A 391 -31.53 36.67 1.01
N ASP A 392 -31.69 35.42 0.54
CA ASP A 392 -32.59 35.06 -0.56
C ASP A 392 -34.08 35.08 -0.10
N SER A 393 -34.96 35.47 -1.03
CA SER A 393 -36.32 36.00 -0.91
C SER A 393 -37.45 35.11 -0.37
N GLU A 394 -37.23 33.88 0.10
CA GLU A 394 -38.30 32.95 0.55
C GLU A 394 -38.43 32.70 2.08
N GLY A 395 -37.95 33.63 2.92
CA GLY A 395 -38.59 33.97 4.21
C GLY A 395 -38.44 33.05 5.46
N GLY A 396 -37.47 33.40 6.33
CA GLY A 396 -37.49 33.36 7.84
C GLY A 396 -36.92 32.10 8.54
N ILE A 397 -36.18 32.12 9.69
CA ILE A 397 -35.74 33.11 10.70
C ILE A 397 -34.38 32.67 11.32
N LEU A 398 -33.50 33.62 11.69
CA LEU A 398 -32.27 33.44 12.49
C LEU A 398 -32.50 33.54 14.01
N ARG A 399 -31.72 32.79 14.82
CA ARG A 399 -31.43 33.18 16.22
C ARG A 399 -30.04 33.82 16.30
N SER A 400 -30.02 35.13 16.44
CA SER A 400 -28.86 35.85 16.96
C SER A 400 -28.69 35.51 18.45
N THR A 401 -27.50 35.09 18.84
CA THR A 401 -26.99 35.41 20.17
C THR A 401 -25.93 36.50 20.02
N ALA A 402 -25.78 37.29 21.08
CA ALA A 402 -24.96 38.49 21.09
C ALA A 402 -23.46 38.15 21.13
N LYS A 403 -22.91 37.27 20.25
CA LYS A 403 -21.46 37.04 20.12
C LYS A 403 -20.90 36.29 18.90
N SER A 404 -21.67 35.66 18.00
CA SER A 404 -21.07 34.95 16.85
C SER A 404 -22.06 34.59 15.72
N VAL A 405 -21.53 34.24 14.53
CA VAL A 405 -22.29 33.69 13.39
C VAL A 405 -21.51 32.53 12.75
N ALA A 406 -22.04 31.31 12.77
CA ALA A 406 -21.40 30.09 12.24
C ALA A 406 -21.65 29.88 10.73
N TYR A 407 -20.69 29.27 10.02
CA TYR A 407 -20.78 28.86 8.62
C TYR A 407 -20.65 27.33 8.49
N SER A 408 -21.47 26.70 7.64
CA SER A 408 -21.35 25.28 7.26
C SER A 408 -21.55 25.15 5.75
N ALA A 409 -20.62 24.47 5.07
CA ALA A 409 -20.66 24.28 3.61
C ALA A 409 -21.48 23.04 3.18
N GLU A 410 -21.92 22.19 4.11
CA GLU A 410 -22.49 20.86 3.78
C GLU A 410 -24.02 20.77 3.93
N ALA A 411 -24.71 21.87 4.21
CA ALA A 411 -26.17 21.88 4.30
C ALA A 411 -26.80 22.40 2.99
N LYS A 412 -27.43 21.52 2.20
CA LYS A 412 -28.41 21.93 1.18
C LYS A 412 -29.70 22.43 1.84
N SER A 413 -29.67 23.63 2.45
CA SER A 413 -30.85 24.46 2.73
C SER A 413 -30.47 25.82 3.36
N VAL A 414 -30.96 26.92 2.78
CA VAL A 414 -31.00 28.32 3.27
C VAL A 414 -29.66 28.89 3.79
N GLY A 415 -28.86 29.52 2.92
CA GLY A 415 -27.58 30.15 3.28
C GLY A 415 -27.60 31.67 3.21
N MET A 416 -27.20 32.35 4.31
CA MET A 416 -26.75 33.75 4.29
C MET A 416 -25.25 33.77 4.03
N TYR A 417 -24.79 34.58 3.08
CA TYR A 417 -23.36 34.76 2.81
C TYR A 417 -22.92 36.19 3.14
N LEU A 418 -21.69 36.34 3.62
CA LEU A 418 -21.05 37.64 3.84
C LEU A 418 -20.62 38.20 2.50
N VAL A 419 -20.95 39.46 2.24
CA VAL A 419 -20.44 40.20 1.08
C VAL A 419 -19.66 41.42 1.53
N ASP A 420 -18.67 41.80 0.74
CA ASP A 420 -17.91 43.02 0.92
C ASP A 420 -18.74 44.27 0.55
N GLU A 421 -18.13 45.45 0.67
CA GLU A 421 -18.76 46.73 0.33
C GLU A 421 -19.19 46.86 -1.15
N ASN A 422 -18.70 45.97 -2.02
CA ASN A 422 -19.03 45.91 -3.45
C ASN A 422 -20.07 44.83 -3.78
N GLY A 423 -20.51 44.05 -2.79
CA GLY A 423 -21.49 42.97 -2.96
C GLY A 423 -20.89 41.63 -3.39
N GLN A 424 -19.57 41.46 -3.31
CA GLN A 424 -18.89 40.20 -3.63
C GLN A 424 -18.78 39.30 -2.41
N THR A 425 -19.01 37.99 -2.56
CA THR A 425 -19.01 37.03 -1.44
C THR A 425 -17.62 36.91 -0.80
N VAL A 426 -17.56 36.91 0.53
CA VAL A 426 -16.35 36.92 1.35
C VAL A 426 -16.11 35.53 1.97
N THR A 427 -14.95 34.93 1.67
CA THR A 427 -14.45 33.66 2.21
C THR A 427 -13.00 33.82 2.69
N PRO A 428 -12.48 32.93 3.55
CA PRO A 428 -11.06 32.95 3.95
C PRO A 428 -10.08 32.83 2.77
N GLU A 429 -10.55 32.26 1.66
CA GLU A 429 -9.77 32.03 0.44
C GLU A 429 -9.67 33.28 -0.44
N ASN A 430 -10.71 34.14 -0.44
CA ASN A 430 -10.78 35.31 -1.32
C ASN A 430 -10.54 36.67 -0.64
N ASP A 431 -10.65 36.75 0.70
CA ASP A 431 -10.24 37.93 1.48
C ASP A 431 -9.43 37.51 2.71
N LYS A 432 -8.11 37.62 2.60
CA LYS A 432 -7.14 37.17 3.62
C LYS A 432 -7.18 37.98 4.93
N ARG A 433 -8.02 39.00 5.03
CA ARG A 433 -8.25 39.78 6.28
C ARG A 433 -9.18 39.03 7.25
N VAL A 434 -9.88 38.03 6.76
CA VAL A 434 -10.86 37.24 7.52
C VAL A 434 -10.16 36.23 8.43
N ILE A 435 -10.56 36.18 9.71
CA ILE A 435 -10.06 35.19 10.68
C ILE A 435 -11.21 34.33 11.18
N LEU A 436 -10.94 33.04 11.36
CA LEU A 436 -11.87 32.10 11.97
C LEU A 436 -11.55 31.83 13.46
N THR A 437 -12.57 31.69 14.31
CA THR A 437 -12.54 31.37 15.75
C THR A 437 -13.54 30.25 16.05
N TYR A 438 -13.45 29.58 17.21
CA TYR A 438 -14.41 28.55 17.65
C TYR A 438 -15.38 29.14 18.68
N ASP A 439 -16.70 28.94 18.49
CA ASP A 439 -17.73 29.28 19.48
C ASP A 439 -18.25 27.99 20.14
N PRO A 440 -17.87 27.75 21.42
CA PRO A 440 -18.23 26.55 22.15
C PRO A 440 -19.74 26.42 22.45
N GLU A 441 -20.56 27.45 22.22
CA GLU A 441 -21.97 27.48 22.65
C GLU A 441 -22.99 27.08 21.55
N SER A 442 -22.56 26.79 20.31
CA SER A 442 -23.49 26.64 19.17
C SER A 442 -23.65 25.23 18.56
N LEU A 443 -23.02 24.19 19.12
CA LEU A 443 -23.02 22.84 18.54
C LEU A 443 -24.12 21.94 19.14
N ASP A 444 -25.30 21.96 18.51
CA ASP A 444 -26.27 20.85 18.57
C ASP A 444 -25.98 19.86 17.44
N ALA A 445 -25.86 18.58 17.82
CA ALA A 445 -25.41 17.47 16.99
C ALA A 445 -26.41 17.09 15.87
N ALA A 446 -25.94 17.13 14.63
CA ALA A 446 -26.45 16.33 13.51
C ALA A 446 -25.42 16.37 12.36
N PHE A 447 -25.31 15.28 11.59
CA PHE A 447 -24.37 15.03 10.48
C PHE A 447 -23.00 14.47 10.87
N VAL A 448 -23.03 13.17 11.21
CA VAL A 448 -21.97 12.24 10.80
C VAL A 448 -22.35 11.77 9.41
N GLY A 449 -21.77 12.40 8.38
CA GLY A 449 -21.79 11.95 6.99
C GLY A 449 -20.43 11.35 6.66
N SER A 450 -20.43 10.10 6.20
CA SER A 450 -19.26 9.26 5.96
C SER A 450 -18.31 9.82 4.88
N HIS A 451 -17.11 10.21 5.29
CA HIS A 451 -15.88 9.91 4.54
C HIS A 451 -14.93 9.23 5.53
N THR A 452 -15.09 7.91 5.68
CA THR A 452 -14.07 7.07 6.31
C THR A 452 -12.87 7.01 5.37
N VAL A 453 -11.87 7.85 5.62
CA VAL A 453 -10.50 7.57 5.20
C VAL A 453 -10.03 6.45 6.12
N GLU A 454 -9.99 5.22 5.61
CA GLU A 454 -9.18 4.19 6.25
C GLU A 454 -7.72 4.63 6.09
N THR A 455 -7.19 5.32 7.11
CA THR A 455 -5.75 5.41 7.27
C THR A 455 -5.31 4.02 7.71
N THR A 456 -4.70 3.27 6.80
CA THR A 456 -3.98 2.04 7.14
C THR A 456 -3.00 2.37 8.27
N ASP A 457 -3.15 1.68 9.40
CA ASP A 457 -2.34 1.86 10.60
C ASP A 457 -0.86 1.77 10.25
N GLY A 458 -0.17 2.92 10.25
CA GLY A 458 1.21 3.05 9.80
C GLY A 458 1.54 4.51 9.61
N GLU A 459 2.21 5.09 10.60
CA GLU A 459 2.85 6.39 10.62
C GLU A 459 3.17 7.00 9.24
N ASN A 460 2.16 7.66 8.64
CA ASN A 460 2.39 8.85 7.83
C ASN A 460 3.04 9.85 8.77
N ASP A 461 4.35 9.91 8.69
CA ASP A 461 5.20 10.76 9.49
C ASP A 461 4.87 12.22 9.19
N LEU A 462 3.93 12.78 9.97
CA LEU A 462 3.53 14.20 9.94
C LEU A 462 4.67 15.12 10.44
N THR A 463 5.90 14.65 10.61
CA THR A 463 6.92 15.35 11.41
C THR A 463 7.96 16.13 10.62
N GLY A 464 7.93 16.09 9.29
CA GLY A 464 8.80 16.96 8.52
C GLY A 464 8.42 18.42 8.78
N THR A 465 9.24 19.17 9.52
CA THR A 465 9.10 20.63 9.61
C THR A 465 10.05 21.29 8.61
N ASP A 466 9.64 22.41 8.00
CA ASP A 466 10.55 23.25 7.21
C ASP A 466 11.60 23.92 8.13
N ALA A 467 12.57 24.62 7.53
CA ALA A 467 13.61 25.34 8.28
C ALA A 467 13.08 26.41 9.26
N ASN A 468 11.78 26.71 9.22
CA ASN A 468 11.09 27.66 10.08
C ASN A 468 10.15 26.97 11.11
N GLY A 469 10.15 25.64 11.19
CA GLY A 469 9.34 24.89 12.15
C GLY A 469 7.89 24.65 11.72
N ARG A 470 7.53 24.85 10.45
CA ARG A 470 6.16 24.58 9.92
C ARG A 470 6.05 23.15 9.43
N VAL A 471 4.99 22.45 9.82
CA VAL A 471 4.68 21.08 9.34
C VAL A 471 4.58 21.09 7.81
N LYS A 472 5.26 20.16 7.16
CA LYS A 472 5.23 19.98 5.72
C LYS A 472 3.87 19.40 5.30
N PRO A 473 3.29 19.84 4.17
CA PRO A 473 2.05 19.27 3.65
C PRO A 473 2.20 17.75 3.42
N THR A 474 1.16 16.98 3.72
CA THR A 474 1.10 15.53 3.44
C THR A 474 0.27 15.34 2.19
N TYR A 475 0.87 14.75 1.17
CA TYR A 475 0.21 14.61 -0.09
C TYR A 475 -0.48 13.24 -0.18
N TYR A 476 -1.72 13.22 -0.66
CA TYR A 476 -2.50 11.99 -0.75
C TYR A 476 -2.78 11.70 -2.21
N TYR A 477 -2.16 10.67 -2.74
CA TYR A 477 -2.38 10.29 -4.12
C TYR A 477 -2.94 8.89 -4.12
N SER A 478 -4.06 8.72 -4.80
CA SER A 478 -4.57 7.41 -5.09
C SER A 478 -4.78 7.33 -6.59
N TYR A 479 -4.02 6.48 -7.25
CA TYR A 479 -4.57 5.84 -8.43
C TYR A 479 -5.61 4.85 -7.92
N SER A 480 -6.85 5.05 -8.28
CA SER A 480 -7.92 4.24 -7.75
C SER A 480 -8.98 4.08 -8.83
N GLN A 481 -9.25 2.82 -9.18
CA GLN A 481 -10.49 2.48 -9.90
C GLN A 481 -11.73 2.85 -9.04
N ASN A 482 -11.55 3.27 -7.79
CA ASN A 482 -12.60 3.79 -6.90
C ASN A 482 -12.55 5.33 -6.74
N ALA A 483 -11.66 6.03 -7.45
CA ALA A 483 -11.54 7.49 -7.38
C ALA A 483 -12.70 8.19 -8.09
N ASN A 484 -12.94 9.43 -7.68
CA ASN A 484 -13.85 10.33 -8.37
C ASN A 484 -13.31 10.66 -9.78
N PHE A 485 -14.20 11.06 -10.69
CA PHE A 485 -13.87 11.46 -12.04
C PHE A 485 -12.67 12.43 -12.10
N SER A 486 -11.74 12.19 -13.04
CA SER A 486 -10.59 13.05 -13.31
C SER A 486 -10.48 13.37 -14.80
N VAL A 487 -10.01 14.57 -15.13
CA VAL A 487 -9.67 14.95 -16.52
C VAL A 487 -8.32 14.38 -16.98
N LEU A 488 -7.56 13.78 -16.06
CA LEU A 488 -6.28 13.14 -16.33
C LEU A 488 -6.40 11.62 -16.28
N GLY A 489 -5.75 10.94 -17.22
CA GLY A 489 -5.89 9.49 -17.35
C GLY A 489 -5.34 8.91 -18.64
N GLN A 490 -5.63 7.63 -18.83
CA GLN A 490 -5.30 6.88 -20.03
C GLN A 490 -6.42 5.90 -20.41
N VAL A 491 -6.70 5.79 -21.71
CA VAL A 491 -7.72 4.90 -22.27
C VAL A 491 -7.20 3.46 -22.38
N VAL A 492 -8.08 2.51 -22.06
CA VAL A 492 -7.88 1.06 -22.00
C VAL A 492 -8.88 0.34 -22.92
N ALA A 493 -9.06 0.84 -24.15
CA ALA A 493 -10.15 0.37 -25.03
C ALA A 493 -10.07 -1.13 -25.39
N ASP A 494 -8.87 -1.71 -25.40
CA ASP A 494 -8.64 -3.15 -25.50
C ASP A 494 -7.79 -3.61 -24.31
N PRO A 495 -8.39 -4.32 -23.32
CA PRO A 495 -7.67 -4.82 -22.15
C PRO A 495 -6.48 -5.73 -22.49
N SER A 496 -6.45 -6.36 -23.68
CA SER A 496 -5.36 -7.23 -24.11
C SER A 496 -4.14 -6.48 -24.66
N MET A 497 -4.32 -5.23 -25.07
CA MET A 497 -3.24 -4.37 -25.57
C MET A 497 -2.36 -3.82 -24.44
N TRP A 498 -2.71 -4.12 -23.19
CA TRP A 498 -2.00 -3.69 -22.02
C TRP A 498 -0.74 -4.52 -21.83
N SER A 499 0.42 -3.87 -21.93
CA SER A 499 1.68 -4.60 -21.99
C SER A 499 2.15 -5.04 -20.60
N ARG A 500 2.79 -6.22 -20.57
CA ARG A 500 3.46 -6.82 -19.40
C ARG A 500 4.79 -6.11 -19.07
N GLY A 501 4.76 -4.79 -18.85
CA GLY A 501 5.93 -4.01 -18.42
C GLY A 501 6.62 -3.15 -19.49
N LYS A 502 5.88 -2.69 -20.52
CA LYS A 502 6.36 -1.68 -21.50
C LYS A 502 5.43 -0.46 -21.64
N VAL A 503 4.37 -0.36 -20.83
CA VAL A 503 3.44 0.78 -20.91
C VAL A 503 4.08 1.94 -20.17
N GLU A 504 4.47 3.00 -20.90
CA GLU A 504 4.71 4.32 -20.31
C GLU A 504 3.34 4.89 -19.98
N MET A 505 2.97 4.97 -18.69
CA MET A 505 1.76 5.71 -18.34
C MET A 505 1.97 7.18 -18.67
N GLY A 506 1.08 7.70 -19.52
CA GLY A 506 1.01 9.13 -19.77
C GLY A 506 0.18 9.80 -18.69
N PHE A 507 0.66 10.92 -18.16
CA PHE A 507 -0.20 11.94 -17.56
C PHE A 507 -0.96 12.63 -18.71
N GLY A 508 -1.91 11.93 -19.32
CA GLY A 508 -2.66 12.40 -20.48
C GLY A 508 -3.86 13.22 -20.07
N SER A 509 -4.17 14.26 -20.84
CA SER A 509 -5.46 14.94 -20.77
C SER A 509 -6.50 14.11 -21.54
N LEU A 510 -7.47 13.53 -20.81
CA LEU A 510 -8.42 12.56 -21.36
C LEU A 510 -9.32 13.19 -22.43
N PHE A 511 -9.88 14.37 -22.16
CA PHE A 511 -10.80 15.02 -23.09
C PHE A 511 -10.14 15.57 -24.36
N ALA A 512 -8.80 15.67 -24.41
CA ALA A 512 -8.09 15.92 -25.66
C ALA A 512 -8.04 14.69 -26.57
N ASP A 513 -8.15 13.48 -26.03
CA ASP A 513 -8.12 12.22 -26.78
C ASP A 513 -9.51 11.92 -27.37
N SER A 514 -9.59 11.84 -28.70
CA SER A 514 -10.82 11.47 -29.40
C SER A 514 -11.31 10.07 -29.03
N SER A 515 -10.39 9.16 -28.71
CA SER A 515 -10.72 7.78 -28.32
C SER A 515 -11.45 7.76 -26.98
N PHE A 516 -11.01 8.59 -26.03
CA PHE A 516 -11.70 8.75 -24.75
C PHE A 516 -13.08 9.37 -24.93
N ARG A 517 -13.20 10.44 -25.72
CA ARG A 517 -14.50 11.10 -25.94
C ARG A 517 -15.51 10.15 -26.59
N THR A 518 -15.11 9.45 -27.66
CA THR A 518 -15.95 8.43 -28.33
C THR A 518 -16.39 7.34 -27.34
N LEU A 519 -15.48 6.84 -26.51
CA LEU A 519 -15.78 5.86 -25.47
C LEU A 519 -16.78 6.40 -24.45
N TYR A 520 -16.54 7.61 -23.93
CA TYR A 520 -17.38 8.24 -22.91
C TYR A 520 -18.80 8.50 -23.44
N GLU A 521 -18.91 9.02 -24.67
CA GLU A 521 -20.17 9.22 -25.40
C GLU A 521 -20.93 7.91 -25.55
N THR A 522 -20.25 6.82 -25.93
CA THR A 522 -20.85 5.49 -26.08
C THR A 522 -21.41 5.00 -24.75
N LEU A 523 -20.59 5.02 -23.69
CA LEU A 523 -20.99 4.53 -22.37
C LEU A 523 -22.10 5.39 -21.72
N LYS A 524 -22.05 6.73 -21.83
CA LYS A 524 -23.16 7.58 -21.38
C LYS A 524 -24.38 7.44 -22.28
N GLY A 525 -24.20 7.19 -23.57
CA GLY A 525 -25.26 6.83 -24.50
C GLY A 525 -26.08 5.64 -23.99
N TYR A 526 -25.44 4.63 -23.40
CA TYR A 526 -26.13 3.51 -22.77
C TYR A 526 -26.97 3.93 -21.55
N SER A 527 -26.51 4.93 -20.78
CA SER A 527 -27.28 5.52 -19.67
C SER A 527 -28.51 6.26 -20.17
N TYR A 528 -28.36 7.15 -21.16
CA TYR A 528 -29.50 7.88 -21.73
C TYR A 528 -30.54 6.95 -22.38
N LYS A 529 -30.10 5.82 -22.92
CA LYS A 529 -30.96 4.78 -23.51
C LYS A 529 -31.54 3.80 -22.47
N GLY A 530 -31.13 3.91 -21.19
CA GLY A 530 -31.58 3.03 -20.12
C GLY A 530 -31.25 1.55 -20.34
N LEU A 531 -30.02 1.28 -20.78
CA LEU A 531 -29.51 -0.07 -21.08
C LEU A 531 -28.88 -0.75 -19.85
N TYR A 532 -28.34 0.03 -18.91
CA TYR A 532 -27.82 -0.46 -17.64
C TYR A 532 -28.94 -0.91 -16.69
N GLY A 533 -28.64 -1.89 -15.83
CA GLY A 533 -29.54 -2.33 -14.77
C GLY A 533 -28.96 -3.44 -13.91
N THR A 534 -29.74 -3.90 -12.94
CA THR A 534 -29.38 -5.04 -12.08
C THR A 534 -30.48 -6.10 -12.21
N PRO A 535 -30.16 -7.33 -12.63
CA PRO A 535 -31.17 -8.38 -12.75
C PRO A 535 -31.69 -8.75 -11.35
N LYS A 536 -33.01 -8.83 -11.21
CA LYS A 536 -33.68 -9.34 -10.01
C LYS A 536 -33.77 -10.86 -10.03
N ASP A 537 -34.15 -11.47 -8.91
CA ASP A 537 -34.33 -12.92 -8.80
C ASP A 537 -35.20 -13.48 -9.94
N GLY A 538 -34.61 -14.39 -10.73
CA GLY A 538 -35.26 -15.04 -11.87
C GLY A 538 -35.18 -14.27 -13.20
N GLN A 539 -34.81 -12.99 -13.20
CA GLN A 539 -34.53 -12.26 -14.44
C GLN A 539 -33.20 -12.70 -15.06
N SER A 540 -33.08 -12.51 -16.37
CA SER A 540 -31.83 -12.76 -17.11
C SER A 540 -31.21 -11.45 -17.56
N ALA A 541 -29.89 -11.44 -17.71
CA ALA A 541 -29.16 -10.37 -18.38
C ALA A 541 -28.63 -10.86 -19.73
N ALA A 542 -28.67 -10.00 -20.75
CA ALA A 542 -28.08 -10.30 -22.04
C ALA A 542 -26.54 -10.18 -22.00
N VAL A 543 -26.03 -9.20 -21.25
CA VAL A 543 -24.61 -9.04 -20.95
C VAL A 543 -24.42 -8.87 -19.45
N SER A 544 -23.48 -9.60 -18.87
CA SER A 544 -23.12 -9.53 -17.45
C SER A 544 -21.62 -9.68 -17.24
N PHE A 545 -21.11 -9.31 -16.07
CA PHE A 545 -19.70 -9.49 -15.71
C PHE A 545 -19.55 -10.44 -14.53
N ILE A 546 -18.52 -11.27 -14.55
CA ILE A 546 -18.13 -12.12 -13.42
C ILE A 546 -16.63 -11.99 -13.16
N GLU A 547 -16.23 -12.05 -11.91
CA GLU A 547 -14.83 -12.23 -11.53
C GLU A 547 -14.51 -13.72 -11.46
N GLY A 548 -13.26 -14.06 -11.79
CA GLY A 548 -12.79 -15.43 -11.66
C GLY A 548 -11.34 -15.62 -12.09
N ASP A 549 -10.85 -16.83 -11.90
CA ASP A 549 -9.49 -17.19 -12.29
C ASP A 549 -9.40 -17.70 -13.75
N SER A 550 -8.19 -18.06 -14.16
CA SER A 550 -7.89 -18.52 -15.52
C SER A 550 -8.62 -19.80 -15.95
N ARG A 551 -9.34 -20.52 -15.07
CA ARG A 551 -10.16 -21.68 -15.44
C ARG A 551 -11.23 -21.31 -16.46
N ILE A 552 -11.87 -20.15 -16.30
CA ILE A 552 -12.93 -19.69 -17.22
C ILE A 552 -12.33 -19.40 -18.60
N LYS A 553 -11.19 -18.72 -18.64
CA LYS A 553 -10.46 -18.47 -19.89
C LYS A 553 -10.04 -19.77 -20.57
N LEU A 554 -9.46 -20.71 -19.83
CA LEU A 554 -9.08 -22.02 -20.38
C LEU A 554 -10.29 -22.80 -20.87
N GLU A 555 -11.39 -22.78 -20.12
CA GLU A 555 -12.64 -23.41 -20.53
C GLU A 555 -13.14 -22.82 -21.86
N ALA A 556 -13.15 -21.49 -21.98
CA ALA A 556 -13.56 -20.80 -23.21
C ALA A 556 -12.61 -21.08 -24.38
N ASP A 557 -11.29 -21.15 -24.15
CA ASP A 557 -10.30 -21.37 -25.21
C ASP A 557 -10.29 -22.80 -25.79
N ARG A 558 -10.90 -23.76 -25.07
CA ARG A 558 -10.99 -25.16 -25.50
C ARG A 558 -12.10 -25.38 -26.52
N GLU A 559 -11.71 -25.56 -27.78
CA GLU A 559 -12.57 -26.14 -28.80
C GLU A 559 -12.60 -27.67 -28.64
N ASP A 560 -13.79 -28.27 -28.65
CA ASP A 560 -13.95 -29.72 -28.67
C ASP A 560 -14.92 -30.13 -29.77
N THR A 561 -14.35 -30.58 -30.87
CA THR A 561 -15.08 -31.03 -32.06
C THR A 561 -15.85 -32.34 -31.85
N VAL A 562 -15.56 -33.10 -30.77
CA VAL A 562 -16.26 -34.35 -30.44
C VAL A 562 -17.54 -34.06 -29.65
N THR A 563 -17.48 -33.14 -28.69
CA THR A 563 -18.66 -32.71 -27.92
C THR A 563 -19.44 -31.58 -28.61
N GLY A 564 -18.89 -30.99 -29.68
CA GLY A 564 -19.47 -29.85 -30.38
C GLY A 564 -19.32 -28.53 -29.63
N LYS A 565 -18.40 -28.46 -28.67
CA LYS A 565 -18.12 -27.24 -27.90
C LYS A 565 -17.39 -26.23 -28.77
N GLU A 566 -18.05 -25.09 -28.96
CA GLU A 566 -17.53 -23.94 -29.71
C GLU A 566 -16.49 -23.17 -28.88
N LYS A 567 -15.46 -22.65 -29.57
CA LYS A 567 -14.44 -21.81 -28.94
C LYS A 567 -15.04 -20.48 -28.50
N GLY A 568 -14.61 -19.97 -27.36
CA GLY A 568 -15.11 -18.74 -26.74
C GLY A 568 -16.42 -18.92 -25.97
N VAL A 569 -16.91 -20.16 -25.83
CA VAL A 569 -18.19 -20.46 -25.19
C VAL A 569 -18.01 -21.29 -23.93
N ILE A 570 -18.68 -20.87 -22.85
CA ILE A 570 -18.81 -21.64 -21.60
C ILE A 570 -20.27 -21.99 -21.35
N THR A 571 -20.52 -23.01 -20.52
CA THR A 571 -21.86 -23.36 -20.07
C THR A 571 -21.98 -23.14 -18.57
N ARG A 572 -22.92 -22.32 -18.13
CA ARG A 572 -23.24 -22.07 -16.71
C ARG A 572 -24.73 -22.18 -16.49
N ASP A 573 -25.14 -22.92 -15.47
CA ASP A 573 -26.56 -23.11 -15.10
C ASP A 573 -27.45 -23.54 -16.28
N GLY A 574 -26.91 -24.37 -17.17
CA GLY A 574 -27.61 -24.86 -18.37
C GLY A 574 -27.73 -23.85 -19.53
N LYS A 575 -27.14 -22.65 -19.39
CA LYS A 575 -27.09 -21.62 -20.44
C LYS A 575 -25.68 -21.48 -21.01
N GLN A 576 -25.60 -21.12 -22.28
CA GLN A 576 -24.33 -20.89 -22.97
C GLN A 576 -24.02 -19.39 -23.07
N TYR A 577 -22.77 -19.05 -22.82
CA TYR A 577 -22.29 -17.67 -22.86
C TYR A 577 -21.05 -17.58 -23.72
N TYR A 578 -20.98 -16.56 -24.56
CA TYR A 578 -19.72 -16.09 -25.11
C TYR A 578 -18.92 -15.38 -24.02
N VAL A 579 -17.61 -15.61 -23.96
CA VAL A 579 -16.72 -15.04 -22.94
C VAL A 579 -15.71 -14.10 -23.59
N VAL A 580 -15.67 -12.87 -23.09
CA VAL A 580 -14.68 -11.85 -23.45
C VAL A 580 -13.97 -11.40 -22.17
N VAL A 581 -12.64 -11.32 -22.19
CA VAL A 581 -11.88 -10.80 -21.03
C VAL A 581 -12.05 -9.28 -20.98
N ALA A 582 -12.75 -8.79 -19.97
CA ALA A 582 -12.99 -7.37 -19.76
C ALA A 582 -11.89 -6.71 -18.91
N LYS A 583 -11.26 -7.46 -18.01
CA LYS A 583 -10.12 -7.02 -17.21
C LYS A 583 -9.18 -8.18 -16.95
N TYR A 584 -7.88 -7.95 -17.08
CA TYR A 584 -6.85 -8.91 -16.72
C TYR A 584 -6.47 -8.75 -15.24
N PRO A 585 -5.90 -9.79 -14.60
CA PRO A 585 -5.41 -9.70 -13.23
C PRO A 585 -4.33 -8.64 -13.12
N GLU A 586 -4.26 -7.99 -11.97
CA GLU A 586 -3.33 -6.90 -11.71
C GLU A 586 -2.71 -7.10 -10.33
N ALA A 587 -1.39 -6.91 -10.23
CA ALA A 587 -0.71 -6.92 -8.94
C ALA A 587 -1.02 -5.64 -8.17
N SER A 588 -1.21 -5.80 -6.86
CA SER A 588 -1.56 -4.74 -5.92
C SER A 588 -0.59 -4.73 -4.73
N GLU A 589 -0.84 -3.88 -3.75
CA GLU A 589 -0.10 -3.90 -2.48
C GLU A 589 -0.15 -5.28 -1.77
N ARG A 590 -1.20 -6.08 -2.04
CA ARG A 590 -1.30 -7.44 -1.51
C ARG A 590 -0.12 -8.32 -1.94
N GLU A 591 0.24 -8.27 -3.22
CA GLU A 591 1.36 -9.06 -3.76
C GLU A 591 2.73 -8.48 -3.38
N LEU A 592 2.82 -7.18 -3.11
CA LEU A 592 4.07 -6.53 -2.69
C LEU A 592 4.36 -6.73 -1.21
N TYR A 593 3.44 -6.28 -0.37
CA TYR A 593 3.64 -6.11 1.07
C TYR A 593 2.77 -7.03 1.90
N GLY A 594 1.81 -7.73 1.30
CA GLY A 594 0.88 -8.58 2.05
C GLY A 594 1.60 -9.65 2.86
N ASN A 595 2.64 -10.25 2.29
CA ASN A 595 3.38 -11.35 2.89
C ASN A 595 4.87 -11.31 2.49
N MET A 596 5.76 -10.96 3.42
CA MET A 596 7.20 -10.79 3.16
C MET A 596 8.07 -11.51 4.19
N PHE A 597 9.16 -12.12 3.74
CA PHE A 597 10.26 -12.53 4.63
C PHE A 597 11.32 -11.43 4.70
N CYS A 598 11.67 -11.03 5.92
CA CYS A 598 12.68 -10.05 6.23
C CYS A 598 13.78 -10.65 7.11
N VAL A 599 14.94 -9.99 7.15
CA VAL A 599 16.05 -10.34 8.03
C VAL A 599 16.34 -9.14 8.94
N TYR A 600 16.57 -9.41 10.23
CA TYR A 600 16.89 -8.37 11.20
C TYR A 600 18.21 -7.69 10.86
N ALA A 601 18.25 -6.35 10.93
CA ALA A 601 19.40 -5.55 10.53
C ALA A 601 20.69 -5.89 11.29
N GLU A 602 20.59 -6.27 12.56
CA GLU A 602 21.75 -6.61 13.39
C GLU A 602 21.96 -8.14 13.52
N SER A 603 21.27 -8.95 12.69
CA SER A 603 21.55 -10.39 12.64
C SER A 603 22.98 -10.61 12.13
N ALA A 604 23.77 -11.38 12.87
CA ALA A 604 25.11 -11.80 12.46
C ALA A 604 25.11 -12.82 11.31
N TYR A 605 23.93 -13.28 10.87
CA TYR A 605 23.77 -14.45 10.00
C TYR A 605 22.97 -14.16 8.73
N LEU A 606 23.11 -12.96 8.15
CA LEU A 606 22.37 -12.54 6.95
C LEU A 606 22.41 -13.56 5.81
N GLY A 607 23.59 -14.06 5.43
CA GLY A 607 23.72 -15.05 4.36
C GLY A 607 22.97 -16.37 4.66
N ARG A 608 23.06 -16.89 5.89
CA ARG A 608 22.33 -18.10 6.32
C ARG A 608 20.82 -17.88 6.35
N SER A 609 20.40 -16.71 6.79
CA SER A 609 18.98 -16.31 6.78
C SER A 609 18.43 -16.31 5.35
N MET A 610 19.19 -15.74 4.42
CA MET A 610 18.83 -15.69 3.00
C MET A 610 18.87 -17.08 2.31
N GLU A 611 19.76 -17.98 2.73
CA GLU A 611 19.73 -19.39 2.29
C GLU A 611 18.40 -20.06 2.66
N VAL A 612 17.91 -19.88 3.89
CA VAL A 612 16.62 -20.46 4.34
C VAL A 612 15.45 -19.84 3.57
N ILE A 613 15.40 -18.51 3.43
CA ILE A 613 14.35 -17.81 2.66
C ILE A 613 14.35 -18.29 1.20
N THR A 614 15.52 -18.45 0.58
CA THR A 614 15.66 -19.01 -0.78
C THR A 614 15.04 -20.39 -0.88
N ARG A 615 15.17 -21.23 0.14
CA ARG A 615 14.65 -22.61 0.13
C ARG A 615 13.16 -22.70 0.34
N LEU A 616 12.59 -21.85 1.20
CA LEU A 616 11.14 -21.71 1.29
C LEU A 616 10.52 -21.30 -0.06
N ASN A 617 11.28 -20.65 -0.93
CA ASN A 617 10.82 -20.26 -2.27
C ASN A 617 11.11 -21.28 -3.38
N THR A 618 11.99 -22.27 -3.14
CA THR A 618 12.52 -23.15 -4.20
C THR A 618 12.38 -24.64 -3.94
N ASN A 619 12.39 -25.08 -2.67
CA ASN A 619 12.38 -26.47 -2.24
C ASN A 619 10.99 -26.88 -1.73
N ALA A 620 10.35 -27.84 -2.41
CA ALA A 620 9.00 -28.29 -2.06
C ALA A 620 8.94 -29.06 -0.73
N GLU A 621 9.96 -29.80 -0.35
CA GLU A 621 9.96 -30.57 0.91
C GLU A 621 9.94 -29.63 2.12
N LEU A 622 10.88 -28.68 2.18
CA LEU A 622 10.95 -27.70 3.27
C LEU A 622 9.70 -26.81 3.29
N ARG A 623 9.23 -26.41 2.11
CA ARG A 623 8.02 -25.59 1.97
C ARG A 623 6.76 -26.28 2.48
N ASN A 624 6.57 -27.55 2.15
CA ASN A 624 5.41 -28.33 2.58
C ASN A 624 5.51 -28.75 4.04
N LEU A 625 6.72 -29.00 4.56
CA LEU A 625 6.94 -29.24 5.98
C LEU A 625 6.52 -28.04 6.82
N LEU A 626 6.94 -26.83 6.42
CA LEU A 626 6.51 -25.61 7.11
C LEU A 626 5.01 -25.37 6.96
N GLN A 627 4.39 -25.67 5.82
CA GLN A 627 2.98 -25.39 5.60
C GLN A 627 2.02 -26.36 6.29
N TYR A 628 2.29 -27.65 6.10
CA TYR A 628 1.36 -28.73 6.41
C TYR A 628 1.85 -29.60 7.56
N GLY A 629 3.11 -29.45 7.98
CA GLY A 629 3.73 -30.34 8.95
C GLY A 629 4.24 -31.63 8.30
N ILE A 630 4.20 -32.74 9.05
CA ILE A 630 4.83 -34.00 8.64
C ILE A 630 3.80 -34.85 7.89
N LEU A 631 4.16 -35.33 6.69
CA LEU A 631 3.32 -36.21 5.88
C LEU A 631 3.02 -37.53 6.63
N GLY A 632 1.76 -37.92 6.66
CA GLY A 632 1.24 -39.08 7.40
C GLY A 632 1.01 -38.83 8.90
N GLN A 633 1.30 -37.63 9.40
CA GLN A 633 1.02 -37.23 10.80
C GLN A 633 0.07 -36.04 10.85
N HIS A 634 0.39 -34.96 10.12
CA HIS A 634 -0.39 -33.71 10.12
C HIS A 634 -1.23 -33.56 8.85
N TYR A 635 -0.83 -34.21 7.75
CA TYR A 635 -1.58 -34.22 6.49
C TYR A 635 -1.29 -35.51 5.70
N GLU A 636 -2.18 -35.83 4.77
CA GLU A 636 -2.02 -36.91 3.79
C GLU A 636 -2.23 -36.40 2.37
N LEU A 637 -1.87 -37.22 1.38
CA LEU A 637 -2.14 -36.93 -0.02
C LEU A 637 -3.35 -37.73 -0.50
N ASN A 638 -4.28 -37.05 -1.13
CA ASN A 638 -5.36 -37.69 -1.88
C ASN A 638 -4.84 -38.37 -3.14
N ALA A 639 -5.68 -39.21 -3.75
CA ALA A 639 -5.36 -39.91 -4.98
C ALA A 639 -5.08 -38.98 -6.17
N ASP A 640 -5.64 -37.76 -6.16
CA ASP A 640 -5.39 -36.72 -7.16
C ASP A 640 -4.15 -35.86 -6.87
N GLY A 641 -3.48 -36.08 -5.73
CA GLY A 641 -2.29 -35.36 -5.32
C GLY A 641 -2.54 -34.09 -4.48
N THR A 642 -3.80 -33.79 -4.12
CA THR A 642 -4.12 -32.69 -3.20
C THR A 642 -3.82 -33.03 -1.74
N ALA A 643 -3.54 -32.02 -0.92
CA ALA A 643 -3.26 -32.19 0.50
C ALA A 643 -4.55 -32.23 1.33
N HIS A 644 -4.74 -33.33 2.07
CA HIS A 644 -5.80 -33.49 3.05
C HIS A 644 -5.24 -33.26 4.47
N LEU A 645 -5.71 -32.22 5.15
CA LEU A 645 -5.27 -31.88 6.49
C LEU A 645 -5.91 -32.81 7.53
N LEU A 646 -5.08 -33.45 8.36
CA LEU A 646 -5.56 -34.25 9.48
C LEU A 646 -5.88 -33.33 10.65
N THR A 647 -7.07 -33.47 11.25
CA THR A 647 -7.51 -32.68 12.42
C THR A 647 -7.80 -33.61 13.59
N SER A 648 -6.92 -33.66 14.57
CA SER A 648 -7.20 -34.30 15.85
C SER A 648 -6.21 -33.82 16.92
N PRO A 649 -6.62 -32.87 17.78
CA PRO A 649 -5.78 -32.39 18.88
C PRO A 649 -5.39 -33.51 19.88
N GLU A 650 -6.20 -34.57 19.96
CA GLU A 650 -5.92 -35.75 20.81
C GLU A 650 -5.01 -36.80 20.14
N SER A 651 -4.67 -36.62 18.86
CA SER A 651 -3.67 -37.47 18.23
C SER A 651 -2.31 -37.30 18.91
N GLU A 652 -1.46 -38.33 18.85
CA GLU A 652 -0.10 -38.27 19.41
C GLU A 652 0.79 -37.20 18.72
N TYR A 653 0.37 -36.71 17.55
CA TYR A 653 1.05 -35.68 16.77
C TYR A 653 0.49 -34.27 17.00
N GLY A 654 -0.79 -34.16 17.39
CA GLY A 654 -1.52 -32.91 17.56
C GLY A 654 -2.00 -32.29 16.24
N THR A 655 -2.46 -31.04 16.30
CA THR A 655 -2.95 -30.28 15.13
C THR A 655 -1.93 -29.22 14.72
N TYR A 656 -1.68 -29.07 13.41
CA TYR A 656 -0.77 -28.08 12.84
C TYR A 656 -1.42 -27.29 11.70
N ARG A 657 -1.45 -25.97 11.79
CA ARG A 657 -2.14 -25.08 10.83
C ARG A 657 -1.37 -23.76 10.65
N MET A 658 -1.12 -23.43 9.39
CA MET A 658 -0.51 -22.17 8.95
C MET A 658 -1.23 -21.63 7.72
N ASP A 659 -1.15 -20.31 7.53
CA ASP A 659 -1.58 -19.65 6.31
C ASP A 659 -0.58 -19.94 5.18
N ILE A 660 -1.10 -20.37 4.03
CA ILE A 660 -0.29 -20.71 2.86
C ILE A 660 0.45 -19.49 2.29
N GLU A 661 -0.09 -18.28 2.41
CA GLU A 661 0.59 -17.09 1.89
C GLU A 661 1.74 -16.63 2.81
N LYS A 662 1.77 -17.07 4.09
CA LYS A 662 2.75 -16.67 5.11
C LYS A 662 3.95 -17.60 5.26
N THR A 663 4.02 -18.67 4.46
CA THR A 663 5.01 -19.75 4.60
C THR A 663 5.98 -19.88 3.41
N GLY A 664 5.92 -18.93 2.45
CA GLY A 664 6.79 -18.89 1.27
C GLY A 664 6.02 -19.05 -0.04
N ASN A 665 6.74 -19.32 -1.13
CA ASN A 665 6.17 -19.48 -2.47
C ASN A 665 5.02 -20.50 -2.51
N CYS A 666 3.78 -20.05 -2.77
CA CYS A 666 2.59 -20.91 -2.80
C CYS A 666 2.69 -21.96 -3.92
N PHE A 667 3.37 -21.65 -5.03
CA PHE A 667 3.54 -22.57 -6.16
C PHE A 667 4.49 -23.74 -5.90
N LYS A 668 5.11 -23.79 -4.70
CA LYS A 668 5.90 -24.92 -4.19
C LYS A 668 5.16 -25.74 -3.15
N ALA A 669 4.07 -25.21 -2.60
CA ALA A 669 3.18 -25.97 -1.73
C ALA A 669 2.31 -26.93 -2.57
N ILE A 670 1.78 -27.97 -1.94
CA ILE A 670 0.79 -28.88 -2.54
C ILE A 670 -0.58 -28.17 -2.55
N PRO A 671 -1.39 -28.23 -3.63
CA PRO A 671 -2.74 -27.65 -3.62
C PRO A 671 -3.65 -28.26 -2.55
N SER A 672 -4.58 -27.46 -2.01
CA SER A 672 -5.61 -27.97 -1.11
C SER A 672 -6.67 -28.79 -1.87
N GLU A 673 -7.43 -29.63 -1.15
CA GLU A 673 -8.57 -30.36 -1.74
C GLU A 673 -9.63 -29.42 -2.30
N ALA A 674 -9.81 -28.25 -1.68
CA ALA A 674 -10.80 -27.26 -2.09
C ALA A 674 -10.41 -26.58 -3.41
N ASP A 675 -9.13 -26.32 -3.61
CA ASP A 675 -8.62 -25.68 -4.84
C ASP A 675 -8.49 -26.67 -6.00
N GLY A 676 -8.23 -27.94 -5.68
CA GLY A 676 -8.05 -29.03 -6.64
C GLY A 676 -6.62 -29.14 -7.18
N PRO A 677 -6.28 -30.23 -7.88
CA PRO A 677 -4.90 -30.58 -8.25
C PRO A 677 -4.27 -29.62 -9.25
N ASP A 678 -5.08 -28.93 -10.06
CA ASP A 678 -4.62 -28.01 -11.11
C ASP A 678 -4.56 -26.54 -10.65
N ALA A 679 -4.80 -26.24 -9.37
CA ALA A 679 -4.84 -24.87 -8.84
C ALA A 679 -3.62 -24.03 -9.23
N TRP A 680 -2.41 -24.60 -9.12
CA TRP A 680 -1.17 -23.91 -9.48
C TRP A 680 -0.94 -23.79 -10.98
N VAL A 681 -1.59 -24.61 -11.81
CA VAL A 681 -1.59 -24.42 -13.27
C VAL A 681 -2.37 -23.15 -13.58
N TYR A 682 -3.58 -23.03 -13.01
CA TYR A 682 -4.44 -21.87 -13.23
C TYR A 682 -3.82 -20.58 -12.69
N ALA A 683 -3.29 -20.61 -11.48
CA ALA A 683 -2.65 -19.45 -10.88
C ALA A 683 -1.38 -19.01 -11.62
N LYS A 684 -0.57 -19.93 -12.14
CA LYS A 684 0.61 -19.55 -12.97
C LYS A 684 0.18 -18.93 -14.30
N MET A 685 -0.86 -19.46 -14.94
CA MET A 685 -1.43 -18.84 -16.14
C MET A 685 -1.90 -17.42 -15.84
N GLN A 686 -2.55 -17.24 -14.70
CA GLN A 686 -3.03 -15.95 -14.23
C GLN A 686 -1.88 -14.95 -13.98
N ASN A 687 -0.83 -15.36 -13.25
CA ASN A 687 0.35 -14.52 -13.02
C ASN A 687 1.07 -14.15 -14.33
N ASN A 688 1.10 -15.07 -15.30
CA ASN A 688 1.69 -14.79 -16.62
C ASN A 688 0.87 -13.77 -17.42
N ASP A 689 -0.45 -13.78 -17.27
CA ASP A 689 -1.36 -12.85 -17.91
C ASP A 689 -1.51 -11.53 -17.14
N ALA A 690 -1.03 -11.47 -15.90
CA ALA A 690 -1.19 -10.31 -15.04
C ALA A 690 -0.53 -9.06 -15.64
N LEU A 691 -1.24 -7.95 -15.51
CA LEU A 691 -0.78 -6.63 -15.89
C LEU A 691 0.01 -6.03 -14.72
N ILE A 692 1.10 -5.35 -15.06
CA ILE A 692 1.88 -4.62 -14.06
C ILE A 692 1.20 -3.26 -13.90
N ASN A 693 0.73 -2.98 -12.69
CA ASN A 693 0.37 -1.61 -12.33
C ASN A 693 1.65 -0.76 -12.37
N PRO A 694 1.74 0.26 -13.22
CA PRO A 694 2.94 1.09 -13.33
C PRO A 694 3.08 2.11 -12.20
N LEU A 695 2.20 2.09 -11.19
CA LEU A 695 2.37 2.72 -9.87
C LEU A 695 2.59 1.68 -8.76
N LEU A 696 2.80 0.41 -9.10
CA LEU A 696 3.06 -0.63 -8.12
C LEU A 696 4.32 -0.27 -7.32
N GLY A 697 4.13 0.04 -6.03
CA GLY A 697 5.21 0.47 -5.13
C GLY A 697 5.60 1.95 -5.22
N PHE A 698 4.88 2.76 -5.99
CA PHE A 698 5.12 4.20 -6.05
C PHE A 698 4.42 4.94 -4.90
N ASP A 699 5.18 5.75 -4.18
CA ASP A 699 4.67 6.70 -3.20
C ASP A 699 5.22 8.10 -3.48
N PHE A 700 4.33 9.02 -3.82
CA PHE A 700 4.74 10.40 -4.00
C PHE A 700 5.40 11.00 -2.75
N ASN A 701 4.94 10.72 -1.53
CA ASN A 701 5.54 11.29 -0.32
C ASN A 701 6.98 10.80 -0.12
N ASP A 702 7.26 9.53 -0.42
CA ASP A 702 8.62 9.01 -0.35
C ASP A 702 9.51 9.66 -1.42
N GLU A 703 9.03 9.73 -2.65
CA GLU A 703 9.77 10.34 -3.77
C GLU A 703 10.03 11.84 -3.56
N MET A 704 9.18 12.51 -2.79
CA MET A 704 9.31 13.93 -2.46
C MET A 704 10.31 14.24 -1.33
N LYS A 705 10.80 13.22 -0.59
CA LYS A 705 11.80 13.44 0.47
C LYS A 705 13.11 14.01 -0.08
N GLU A 706 13.56 13.49 -1.24
CA GLU A 706 14.80 13.93 -1.88
C GLU A 706 14.68 15.27 -2.62
N SER A 707 13.45 15.71 -2.97
CA SER A 707 13.19 16.96 -3.70
C SER A 707 12.86 18.16 -2.79
N GLU A 708 13.21 18.06 -1.50
CA GLU A 708 12.86 19.04 -0.45
C GLU A 708 11.35 19.29 -0.28
N ASN A 709 10.47 18.39 -0.77
CA ASN A 709 9.02 18.58 -0.83
C ASN A 709 8.55 19.72 -1.75
N THR A 710 9.36 20.08 -2.76
CA THR A 710 9.02 21.14 -3.72
C THR A 710 8.09 20.60 -4.81
N LEU A 711 6.80 20.45 -4.50
CA LEU A 711 5.76 20.12 -5.48
C LEU A 711 4.90 21.35 -5.75
N ASP A 712 4.53 21.57 -7.00
CA ASP A 712 3.57 22.63 -7.31
C ASP A 712 2.13 22.20 -7.01
N VAL A 713 1.74 22.35 -5.75
CA VAL A 713 0.38 22.06 -5.25
C VAL A 713 -0.70 22.88 -5.95
N ALA A 714 -0.34 24.02 -6.53
CA ALA A 714 -1.27 24.83 -7.31
C ALA A 714 -1.71 24.09 -8.58
N LEU A 715 -0.86 23.27 -9.19
CA LEU A 715 -1.22 22.42 -10.33
C LEU A 715 -2.22 21.34 -9.91
N ILE A 716 -2.00 20.69 -8.76
CA ILE A 716 -2.91 19.65 -8.24
C ILE A 716 -4.31 20.22 -7.97
N ARG A 717 -4.38 21.33 -7.22
CA ARG A 717 -5.65 22.02 -6.95
C ARG A 717 -6.37 22.40 -8.25
N HIS A 718 -5.64 22.96 -9.21
CA HIS A 718 -6.20 23.37 -10.48
C HIS A 718 -6.76 22.18 -11.29
N ILE A 719 -6.09 21.03 -11.30
CA ILE A 719 -6.59 19.81 -11.93
C ILE A 719 -7.89 19.34 -11.29
N ARG A 720 -8.02 19.45 -9.96
CA ARG A 720 -9.27 19.12 -9.25
C ARG A 720 -10.40 20.07 -9.62
N GLU A 721 -10.13 21.37 -9.68
CA GLU A 721 -11.09 22.38 -10.13
C GLU A 721 -11.54 22.13 -11.57
N LEU A 722 -10.60 21.82 -12.47
CA LEU A 722 -10.90 21.43 -13.86
C LEU A 722 -11.73 20.15 -13.92
N SER A 723 -11.42 19.15 -13.10
CA SER A 723 -12.16 17.88 -13.06
C SER A 723 -13.58 18.06 -12.56
N ALA A 724 -13.77 18.80 -11.47
CA ALA A 724 -15.10 19.12 -10.94
C ALA A 724 -15.93 19.93 -11.95
N GLY A 725 -15.36 20.97 -12.55
CA GLY A 725 -16.05 21.79 -13.55
C GLY A 725 -16.35 21.03 -14.85
N ALA A 726 -15.50 20.07 -15.24
CA ALA A 726 -15.80 19.20 -16.37
C ALA A 726 -16.96 18.25 -16.06
N GLN A 727 -16.96 17.64 -14.86
CA GLN A 727 -18.02 16.76 -14.40
C GLN A 727 -19.37 17.50 -14.33
N GLU A 728 -19.39 18.72 -13.77
CA GLU A 728 -20.60 19.55 -13.68
C GLU A 728 -21.22 19.82 -15.07
N LYS A 729 -20.42 20.27 -16.04
CA LYS A 729 -20.89 20.50 -17.42
C LYS A 729 -21.41 19.23 -18.09
N ILE A 730 -20.77 18.09 -17.82
CA ILE A 730 -21.23 16.80 -18.34
C ILE A 730 -22.55 16.40 -17.69
N ASP A 731 -22.71 16.59 -16.39
CA ASP A 731 -23.94 16.24 -15.66
C ASP A 731 -25.12 17.14 -16.03
N GLU A 732 -24.86 18.36 -16.50
CA GLU A 732 -25.87 19.25 -17.09
C GLU A 732 -26.41 18.75 -18.45
N CYS A 733 -25.68 17.86 -19.13
CA CYS A 733 -26.12 17.30 -20.41
C CYS A 733 -27.26 16.30 -20.18
N ALA A 734 -28.50 16.72 -20.45
CA ALA A 734 -29.69 15.87 -20.30
C ALA A 734 -29.88 14.85 -21.45
N THR A 735 -29.14 14.99 -22.56
CA THR A 735 -29.24 14.13 -23.75
C THR A 735 -27.87 13.78 -24.32
N LEU A 736 -27.81 12.68 -25.08
CA LEU A 736 -26.61 12.30 -25.82
C LEU A 736 -26.16 13.37 -26.82
N ASP A 737 -27.09 13.99 -27.54
CA ASP A 737 -26.77 15.06 -28.49
C ASP A 737 -26.11 16.27 -27.80
N ALA A 738 -26.60 16.66 -26.62
CA ALA A 738 -26.01 17.74 -25.83
C ALA A 738 -24.60 17.37 -25.32
N LEU A 739 -24.41 16.11 -24.91
CA LEU A 739 -23.09 15.61 -24.50
C LEU A 739 -22.10 15.63 -25.65
N VAL A 740 -22.48 15.13 -26.83
CA VAL A 740 -21.63 15.13 -28.03
C VAL A 740 -21.28 16.56 -28.43
N GLU A 741 -22.25 17.48 -28.42
CA GLU A 741 -22.02 18.90 -28.71
C GLU A 741 -21.04 19.53 -27.71
N LEU A 742 -21.16 19.21 -26.41
CA LEU A 742 -20.21 19.67 -25.40
C LEU A 742 -18.80 19.13 -25.68
N LEU A 743 -18.67 17.81 -25.86
CA LEU A 743 -17.38 17.12 -25.95
C LEU A 743 -16.61 17.44 -27.24
N GLU A 744 -17.30 17.74 -28.35
CA GLU A 744 -16.68 18.11 -29.63
C GLU A 744 -16.64 19.63 -29.87
N ASN A 745 -16.84 20.45 -28.83
CA ASN A 745 -16.72 21.89 -28.94
C ASN A 745 -15.24 22.35 -28.99
N ASP A 746 -14.79 22.70 -30.20
CA ASP A 746 -13.39 23.05 -30.51
C ASP A 746 -13.08 24.56 -30.39
N ASP A 747 -14.04 25.46 -30.62
CA ASP A 747 -13.83 26.91 -30.72
C ASP A 747 -13.94 27.59 -29.35
N ASP A 748 -12.80 27.85 -28.70
CA ASP A 748 -12.69 28.31 -27.29
C ASP A 748 -13.46 27.41 -26.28
N GLY A 749 -13.91 26.24 -26.72
CA GLY A 749 -14.82 25.34 -26.00
C GLY A 749 -14.15 24.22 -25.19
N PHE A 750 -14.97 23.27 -24.76
CA PHE A 750 -14.61 22.21 -23.82
C PHE A 750 -13.37 21.41 -24.25
N LYS A 751 -13.33 20.92 -25.49
CA LYS A 751 -12.20 20.12 -25.99
C LYS A 751 -10.90 20.93 -26.06
N ARG A 752 -10.98 22.20 -26.45
CA ARG A 752 -9.81 23.09 -26.54
C ARG A 752 -9.19 23.35 -25.18
N GLN A 753 -10.03 23.54 -24.14
CA GLN A 753 -9.59 23.70 -22.74
C GLN A 753 -8.65 22.58 -22.30
N PHE A 754 -8.86 21.35 -22.78
CA PHE A 754 -8.08 20.17 -22.41
C PHE A 754 -6.89 19.89 -23.35
N SER A 755 -6.70 20.68 -24.41
CA SER A 755 -5.67 20.44 -25.44
C SER A 755 -4.23 20.82 -25.01
N LYS A 756 -3.22 20.17 -25.58
CA LYS A 756 -1.79 20.40 -25.22
C LYS A 756 -1.20 21.72 -25.73
N SER A 757 -1.70 22.28 -26.83
CA SER A 757 -1.08 23.45 -27.51
C SER A 757 -1.83 24.76 -27.31
N SER A 758 -3.08 24.69 -26.86
CA SER A 758 -3.98 25.86 -26.75
C SER A 758 -5.00 25.70 -25.62
N GLY A 759 -4.79 24.72 -24.74
CA GLY A 759 -5.62 24.48 -23.57
C GLY A 759 -5.09 25.19 -22.35
N ASP A 760 -5.64 24.83 -21.20
CA ASP A 760 -5.33 25.44 -19.93
C ASP A 760 -3.83 25.35 -19.59
N ASP A 761 -3.21 26.51 -19.30
CA ASP A 761 -1.76 26.61 -19.09
C ASP A 761 -1.27 25.75 -17.91
N LYS A 762 -2.05 25.65 -16.83
CA LYS A 762 -1.67 24.87 -15.64
C LYS A 762 -1.84 23.37 -15.90
N LEU A 763 -2.87 22.97 -16.64
CA LEU A 763 -3.00 21.60 -17.12
C LEU A 763 -1.80 21.20 -17.99
N VAL A 764 -1.41 22.05 -18.95
CA VAL A 764 -0.25 21.80 -19.85
C VAL A 764 1.05 21.67 -19.05
N LYS A 765 1.24 22.48 -18.00
CA LYS A 765 2.37 22.35 -17.07
C LYS A 765 2.33 21.04 -16.29
N ALA A 766 1.17 20.68 -15.73
CA ALA A 766 1.01 19.47 -14.92
C ALA A 766 1.36 18.18 -15.67
N ILE A 767 1.02 18.14 -16.97
CA ILE A 767 1.27 16.98 -17.85
C ILE A 767 2.61 17.04 -18.58
N ASN A 768 3.50 17.97 -18.23
CA ASN A 768 4.83 18.09 -18.83
C ASN A 768 5.91 17.52 -17.90
N LYS A 769 6.52 16.40 -18.31
CA LYS A 769 7.61 15.74 -17.58
C LYS A 769 8.91 16.56 -17.53
N ASN A 770 9.06 17.55 -18.41
CA ASN A 770 10.22 18.45 -18.44
C ASN A 770 9.89 19.82 -17.81
N TYR A 771 8.75 19.94 -17.11
CA TYR A 771 8.42 21.18 -16.42
C TYR A 771 9.39 21.40 -15.27
N ASP A 772 10.09 22.54 -15.33
CA ASP A 772 11.02 22.99 -14.31
C ASP A 772 10.57 24.40 -13.87
N PRO A 773 10.10 24.57 -12.62
CA PRO A 773 9.61 25.84 -12.09
C PRO A 773 10.71 26.91 -11.99
N SER A 774 11.99 26.52 -12.08
CA SER A 774 13.15 27.42 -12.01
C SER A 774 13.51 28.08 -13.35
N GLN A 775 12.93 27.61 -14.47
CA GLN A 775 13.16 28.22 -15.78
C GLN A 775 12.45 29.58 -15.90
N PRO A 776 13.12 30.63 -16.41
CA PRO A 776 12.50 31.94 -16.59
C PRO A 776 11.35 31.85 -17.59
N LYS A 777 10.16 32.22 -17.14
CA LYS A 777 8.92 32.20 -17.92
C LYS A 777 9.05 33.18 -19.10
N GLY A 778 8.60 32.75 -20.28
CA GLY A 778 8.52 33.59 -21.47
C GLY A 778 7.73 34.89 -21.23
N PRO A 779 7.84 35.89 -22.13
CA PRO A 779 7.36 37.23 -21.85
C PRO A 779 5.82 37.29 -21.74
N GLU A 780 5.36 37.82 -20.60
CA GLU A 780 4.04 38.41 -20.31
C GLU A 780 2.82 37.47 -20.23
N VAL A 781 2.50 36.99 -19.02
CA VAL A 781 1.11 36.71 -18.60
C VAL A 781 0.90 37.25 -17.17
N PRO A 782 -0.09 38.15 -16.93
CA PRO A 782 -0.30 38.81 -15.65
C PRO A 782 -1.26 38.00 -14.76
N ASP A 783 -0.73 36.99 -14.06
CA ASP A 783 -1.37 36.39 -12.85
C ASP A 783 -0.40 35.45 -12.10
N GLN A 784 0.86 35.89 -11.93
CA GLN A 784 1.98 35.04 -11.52
C GLN A 784 2.24 34.94 -10.00
N GLU A 785 1.36 35.38 -9.11
CA GLU A 785 1.62 35.30 -7.65
C GLU A 785 1.38 33.91 -7.01
N ALA A 786 1.07 32.87 -7.78
CA ALA A 786 0.72 31.54 -7.24
C ALA A 786 1.45 30.31 -7.83
N ASP A 787 2.40 30.48 -8.76
CA ASP A 787 3.26 29.36 -9.19
C ASP A 787 4.31 29.15 -8.08
N THR A 788 4.14 28.09 -7.28
CA THR A 788 5.15 27.71 -6.30
C THR A 788 6.35 27.10 -7.02
N SER A 789 7.55 27.18 -6.43
CA SER A 789 8.82 26.81 -7.06
C SER A 789 9.05 25.28 -7.18
N GLY A 790 8.00 24.48 -7.33
CA GLY A 790 8.04 23.00 -7.24
C GLY A 790 7.87 22.25 -8.57
N GLU A 791 8.32 21.00 -8.61
CA GLU A 791 8.19 20.10 -9.77
C GLU A 791 6.71 19.79 -10.08
N SER A 792 6.41 19.37 -11.32
CA SER A 792 5.07 18.89 -11.67
C SER A 792 4.86 17.46 -11.18
N PRO A 793 3.60 17.04 -10.89
CA PRO A 793 3.31 15.65 -10.51
C PRO A 793 3.84 14.62 -11.52
N TYR A 794 3.80 14.94 -12.81
CA TYR A 794 4.32 14.03 -13.84
C TYR A 794 5.85 13.95 -13.84
N ALA A 795 6.57 15.03 -13.56
CA ALA A 795 8.03 15.02 -13.52
C ALA A 795 8.54 14.06 -12.44
N ILE A 796 7.93 14.09 -11.25
CA ILE A 796 8.25 13.20 -10.12
C ILE A 796 7.98 11.74 -10.49
N TYR A 797 6.78 11.44 -10.98
CA TYR A 797 6.43 10.08 -11.41
C TYR A 797 7.37 9.57 -12.52
N TYR A 798 7.72 10.42 -13.49
CA TYR A 798 8.63 10.07 -14.56
C TYR A 798 10.05 9.80 -14.06
N LYS A 799 10.54 10.59 -13.09
CA LYS A 799 11.84 10.35 -12.43
C LYS A 799 11.86 9.00 -11.74
N TRP A 800 10.81 8.68 -10.97
CA TRP A 800 10.66 7.38 -10.31
C TRP A 800 10.65 6.22 -11.32
N MET A 801 9.81 6.29 -12.36
CA MET A 801 9.75 5.25 -13.40
C MET A 801 11.12 5.03 -14.05
N LYS A 802 11.89 6.09 -14.28
CA LYS A 802 13.24 6.01 -14.84
C LYS A 802 14.23 5.37 -13.88
N GLN A 803 14.19 5.75 -12.60
CA GLN A 803 15.08 5.23 -11.56
C GLN A 803 14.92 3.72 -11.38
N TYR A 804 13.68 3.23 -11.38
CA TYR A 804 13.36 1.83 -11.14
C TYR A 804 13.18 0.99 -12.42
N GLY A 805 13.53 1.54 -13.58
CA GLY A 805 13.58 0.80 -14.84
C GLY A 805 12.21 0.41 -15.42
N TYR A 806 11.13 1.08 -15.01
CA TYR A 806 9.79 0.90 -15.57
C TYR A 806 9.64 1.49 -16.97
N LEU A 807 10.55 2.38 -17.37
CA LEU A 807 10.60 2.91 -18.74
C LEU A 807 11.31 1.92 -19.69
N PRO A 808 10.81 1.75 -20.93
CA PRO A 808 11.51 0.95 -21.93
C PRO A 808 12.94 1.45 -22.12
N SER A 809 13.93 0.56 -22.11
CA SER A 809 15.30 0.94 -22.48
C SER A 809 15.26 1.49 -23.90
N THR A 810 15.52 2.78 -24.10
CA THR A 810 15.71 3.35 -25.43
C THR A 810 16.92 2.66 -26.05
N LYS A 811 16.66 1.68 -26.92
CA LYS A 811 17.65 1.05 -27.79
C LYS A 811 17.51 1.59 -29.19
#